data_AF-A0A9Q0XKU4-F1
#
_entry.id   AF-A0A9Q0XKU4-F1
#
_cell.length_a   1.000
_cell.length_b   1.000
_cell.length_c   1.000
_cell.angle_alpha   90.00
_cell.angle_beta   90.00
_cell.angle_gamma   90.00
#
_symmetry.space_group_name_H-M   'P 1'
#
loop_
_entity.id
_entity.type
_entity.pdbx_description
1 polymer ?
#
loop_
_entity_poly.entity_id
_entity_poly.type
_entity_poly.pdbx_seq_one_letter_code
_entity_poly.pdbx_strand_id
1 'polypeptide(L)'
;MERRRDSGRQLEPPAAFRAPRSTGPRGLIPPSHFQSRSAPPLAVPADVPWGSAALSHWEVEELKRENERLKDELHKWATKGERTQETGSKTRFVDGETEPAVVCHTLAISQQAEIISHQLHEIQRLEAELAALRVAAGQQEAMAAHREKTLSSLQEELVALRNESQAKAEALRSELEEARRSSRGEAEALREQLEELRRRSLLEADSLKEEIKMTKEMHAREIGLARGELQKVLEDAEATRKRQEERAQEGLRATVREHQAELSRLSEVHAGEVASLKQQIFELRQDLDVERKKAVQLREERDALQNQLSVAEAELASQNALVLQMKTYVGEQESRQPSSEQEQLRTRIQSLEDERDALKITAELLQVRLASLSDILTLQETELSKKVQLQDPLQPESSQKLQGLLTRWREKVFTLLVQLKSQELGHRDNTKLLGWKVKELEEAVESKDQKVALLLHSLEDKTAEVNMEQVRNKTLQAEALRASEAAQNLQRRAEAVENALRGLGEFATRASQQFLEQEEVWKAAFSRLAGLGNRISFAAKRVDTIHGLVCQKMALARLHQEEKVCASRSEQERVQPLYEDLQAELQRLHEERDQLSLELKRGAQLIEKKVAEARERVEADLQEMKERSRSLQEALEAKGLLEEDLRRQQEDTERQLEAARQDLQRSEEVADGLRQELRHLREEYERALQEKVAAIETQLHKDLSEMEKCLNDARREHTKAVVALRQAERQAARDKARSEELAKLQESATQQEIARLERRAQELEKDKNLLMATLRQEGLLAQHKKNRRAAIQGLAEPTGKSEAKPASKESLFAVLDDLQVLGAAILDEEDVDMDRSTSIDT
;
A
#
# COMPACT_ATOMS: atom_id res chain seq x y z
N MET A 1 -39.25 28.51 14.05
CA MET A 1 -39.11 27.71 12.83
C MET A 1 -37.66 27.21 12.74
N GLU A 2 -37.14 26.33 13.59
CA GLU A 2 -37.70 25.16 14.31
C GLU A 2 -38.31 24.06 13.43
N ARG A 3 -38.01 22.82 13.84
CA ARG A 3 -38.30 21.51 13.22
C ARG A 3 -37.40 21.22 12.00
N ARG A 4 -36.78 20.05 11.88
CA ARG A 4 -36.83 18.82 12.71
C ARG A 4 -35.43 18.21 12.92
N ARG A 5 -35.28 17.45 13.99
CA ARG A 5 -34.11 16.60 14.30
C ARG A 5 -34.51 15.12 14.14
N ASP A 6 -33.52 14.24 14.24
CA ASP A 6 -33.63 12.80 14.53
C ASP A 6 -34.18 11.87 13.44
N SER A 7 -33.27 11.15 12.79
CA SER A 7 -33.45 9.75 12.35
C SER A 7 -32.08 9.15 11.98
N GLY A 8 -31.47 8.41 12.90
CA GLY A 8 -30.27 7.63 12.63
C GLY A 8 -30.43 6.22 13.15
N ARG A 9 -30.18 5.20 12.30
CA ARG A 9 -29.97 3.79 12.68
C ARG A 9 -29.33 2.99 11.54
N GLN A 10 -28.24 2.31 11.89
CA GLN A 10 -27.91 0.93 11.51
C GLN A 10 -27.87 0.56 10.01
N LEU A 11 -26.67 0.64 9.42
CA LEU A 11 -26.16 -0.38 8.49
C LEU A 11 -24.72 -0.72 8.92
N GLU A 12 -24.51 -1.92 9.45
CA GLU A 12 -23.18 -2.54 9.60
C GLU A 12 -23.04 -3.68 8.58
N PRO A 13 -21.82 -3.99 8.12
CA PRO A 13 -21.58 -5.04 7.11
C PRO A 13 -21.80 -6.46 7.65
N PRO A 14 -22.06 -7.45 6.79
CA PRO A 14 -22.31 -8.83 7.20
C PRO A 14 -21.08 -9.47 7.86
N ALA A 15 -21.28 -10.06 9.03
CA ALA A 15 -20.22 -10.72 9.78
C ALA A 15 -19.92 -12.13 9.24
N ALA A 16 -18.70 -12.33 8.77
CA ALA A 16 -18.08 -13.65 8.59
C ALA A 16 -16.78 -13.69 9.41
N PHE A 17 -16.42 -14.88 9.90
CA PHE A 17 -15.21 -15.16 10.69
C PHE A 17 -15.04 -14.35 12.01
N ARG A 18 -15.65 -14.87 13.09
CA ARG A 18 -15.11 -14.72 14.46
C ARG A 18 -14.68 -16.08 15.01
N ALA A 19 -13.54 -16.11 15.69
CA ALA A 19 -12.99 -17.31 16.30
C ALA A 19 -13.70 -17.68 17.62
N PRO A 20 -13.73 -18.96 18.02
CA PRO A 20 -14.30 -19.38 19.30
C PRO A 20 -13.30 -19.26 20.47
N ARG A 21 -13.65 -18.49 21.51
CA ARG A 21 -13.11 -18.62 22.87
C ARG A 21 -14.18 -18.30 23.92
N SER A 22 -14.55 -19.30 24.72
CA SER A 22 -15.22 -19.16 26.02
C SER A 22 -14.95 -20.45 26.82
N THR A 23 -14.14 -20.43 27.89
CA THR A 23 -14.51 -20.15 29.31
C THR A 23 -15.13 -21.37 30.01
N GLY A 24 -14.57 -21.77 31.16
CA GLY A 24 -15.08 -22.83 32.07
C GLY A 24 -16.16 -22.32 33.05
N PRO A 25 -16.27 -22.78 34.33
CA PRO A 25 -15.33 -23.62 35.11
C PRO A 25 -16.01 -24.69 36.04
N ARG A 26 -15.30 -25.14 37.10
CA ARG A 26 -15.64 -26.14 38.16
C ARG A 26 -15.50 -27.62 37.75
N GLY A 27 -14.95 -28.55 38.55
CA GLY A 27 -14.13 -28.43 39.77
C GLY A 27 -14.59 -29.27 40.98
N LEU A 28 -13.94 -30.42 41.24
CA LEU A 28 -14.01 -31.24 42.47
C LEU A 28 -12.70 -32.06 42.67
N ILE A 29 -12.44 -32.52 43.91
CA ILE A 29 -11.22 -33.18 44.45
C ILE A 29 -11.67 -34.19 45.55
N PRO A 30 -10.99 -35.34 45.88
CA PRO A 30 -9.68 -35.90 45.48
C PRO A 30 -9.80 -37.12 44.52
N PRO A 31 -9.32 -38.40 44.73
CA PRO A 31 -9.13 -39.22 45.96
C PRO A 31 -7.67 -39.75 46.17
N SER A 32 -7.46 -40.87 46.90
CA SER A 32 -6.16 -41.56 47.14
C SER A 32 -6.32 -43.10 47.29
N HIS A 33 -5.28 -43.91 47.02
CA HIS A 33 -4.80 -45.03 47.90
C HIS A 33 -3.63 -45.87 47.29
N PHE A 34 -2.51 -45.93 48.01
CA PHE A 34 -1.65 -47.09 48.34
C PHE A 34 -1.20 -48.17 47.30
N GLN A 35 0.12 -48.18 47.08
CA GLN A 35 1.07 -49.33 47.25
C GLN A 35 1.13 -50.57 46.31
N SER A 36 2.33 -50.74 45.74
CA SER A 36 3.19 -51.96 45.81
C SER A 36 3.18 -53.09 44.75
N ARG A 37 4.36 -53.24 44.11
CA ARG A 37 5.07 -54.48 43.69
C ARG A 37 4.46 -55.43 42.63
N SER A 38 5.14 -55.56 41.49
CA SER A 38 5.94 -56.77 41.15
C SER A 38 7.05 -56.45 40.13
N ALA A 39 8.06 -57.33 40.02
CA ALA A 39 9.07 -57.39 38.94
C ALA A 39 8.86 -58.72 38.15
N PRO A 40 9.55 -59.09 37.03
CA PRO A 40 10.96 -58.81 36.69
C PRO A 40 11.27 -58.50 35.20
N PRO A 41 12.55 -58.29 34.86
CA PRO A 41 13.13 -58.65 33.56
C PRO A 41 14.19 -59.78 33.68
N LEU A 42 14.58 -60.38 32.55
CA LEU A 42 15.53 -61.50 32.47
C LEU A 42 16.59 -61.30 31.37
N ALA A 43 17.75 -61.93 31.59
CA ALA A 43 18.82 -62.24 30.62
C ALA A 43 19.68 -61.10 30.03
N VAL A 44 20.97 -61.43 29.87
CA VAL A 44 22.06 -60.66 29.22
C VAL A 44 22.81 -61.67 28.32
N PRO A 45 23.39 -61.25 27.19
CA PRO A 45 24.86 -61.31 27.09
C PRO A 45 25.43 -59.99 26.51
N ALA A 46 26.53 -59.38 26.95
CA ALA A 46 27.78 -59.78 27.64
C ALA A 46 28.98 -59.90 26.68
N ASP A 47 29.97 -59.01 26.84
CA ASP A 47 31.36 -59.21 26.43
C ASP A 47 32.32 -58.22 27.15
N VAL A 48 33.43 -58.75 27.71
CA VAL A 48 34.80 -58.18 27.80
C VAL A 48 35.05 -56.80 28.51
N PRO A 49 36.07 -56.62 29.40
CA PRO A 49 36.71 -57.56 30.34
C PRO A 49 37.05 -57.00 31.76
N TRP A 50 37.13 -57.90 32.75
CA TRP A 50 38.02 -57.96 33.94
C TRP A 50 38.75 -56.69 34.46
N GLY A 51 38.47 -56.30 35.72
CA GLY A 51 39.08 -55.10 36.36
C GLY A 51 39.08 -54.98 37.90
N SER A 52 39.46 -56.05 38.63
CA SER A 52 39.88 -56.05 40.06
C SER A 52 38.86 -55.88 41.22
N ALA A 53 39.12 -56.68 42.27
CA ALA A 53 38.83 -56.47 43.71
C ALA A 53 37.40 -56.18 44.22
N ALA A 54 36.68 -57.25 44.59
CA ALA A 54 35.77 -57.28 45.73
C ALA A 54 36.02 -58.57 46.55
N LEU A 55 36.22 -58.46 47.87
CA LEU A 55 36.67 -59.61 48.69
C LEU A 55 35.55 -60.63 48.94
N SER A 56 35.86 -61.91 48.75
CA SER A 56 34.98 -63.02 49.11
C SER A 56 35.10 -63.36 50.60
N HIS A 57 34.04 -63.09 51.36
CA HIS A 57 33.99 -63.27 52.82
C HIS A 57 34.15 -64.75 53.28
N TRP A 58 34.00 -65.74 52.38
CA TRP A 58 33.97 -67.15 52.76
C TRP A 58 35.36 -67.75 53.05
N GLU A 59 36.41 -67.40 52.28
CA GLU A 59 37.77 -67.91 52.51
C GLU A 59 38.33 -67.45 53.87
N VAL A 60 38.03 -66.21 54.27
CA VAL A 60 38.43 -65.65 55.58
C VAL A 60 37.70 -66.33 56.75
N GLU A 61 36.51 -66.88 56.52
CA GLU A 61 35.75 -67.65 57.50
C GLU A 61 36.27 -69.10 57.61
N GLU A 62 36.64 -69.73 56.49
CA GLU A 62 37.20 -71.08 56.44
C GLU A 62 38.60 -71.14 57.07
N LEU A 63 39.50 -70.24 56.65
CA LEU A 63 40.88 -70.15 57.16
C LEU A 63 40.95 -69.81 58.66
N LYS A 64 39.93 -69.17 59.23
CA LYS A 64 39.81 -68.97 60.70
C LYS A 64 39.53 -70.29 61.41
N ARG A 65 38.52 -71.05 60.97
CA ARG A 65 38.18 -72.36 61.57
C ARG A 65 39.34 -73.34 61.50
N GLU A 66 40.11 -73.29 60.41
CA GLU A 66 41.29 -74.13 60.24
C GLU A 66 42.48 -73.66 61.11
N ASN A 67 42.70 -72.34 61.25
CA ASN A 67 43.66 -71.81 62.22
C ASN A 67 43.29 -72.14 63.68
N GLU A 68 42.01 -72.15 64.03
CA GLU A 68 41.55 -72.53 65.38
C GLU A 68 41.78 -74.02 65.64
N ARG A 69 41.48 -74.90 64.67
CA ARG A 69 41.86 -76.34 64.75
C ARG A 69 43.37 -76.52 64.95
N LEU A 70 44.21 -75.84 64.17
CA LEU A 70 45.66 -75.98 64.26
C LEU A 70 46.22 -75.45 65.60
N LYS A 71 45.61 -74.41 66.19
CA LYS A 71 45.95 -73.94 67.55
C LYS A 71 45.56 -74.92 68.64
N ASP A 72 44.41 -75.57 68.53
CA ASP A 72 43.94 -76.63 69.43
C ASP A 72 44.80 -77.88 69.34
N GLU A 73 45.30 -78.24 68.15
CA GLU A 73 46.25 -79.34 67.99
C GLU A 73 47.63 -79.00 68.56
N LEU A 74 48.14 -77.78 68.37
CA LEU A 74 49.38 -77.33 69.02
C LEU A 74 49.30 -77.42 70.55
N HIS A 75 48.17 -77.02 71.16
CA HIS A 75 47.96 -77.12 72.61
C HIS A 75 47.91 -78.57 73.12
N LYS A 76 47.42 -79.52 72.32
CA LYS A 76 47.41 -80.95 72.67
C LYS A 76 48.81 -81.58 72.66
N TRP A 77 49.70 -81.12 71.78
CA TRP A 77 51.10 -81.56 71.76
C TRP A 77 51.95 -80.88 72.85
N ALA A 78 51.68 -79.61 73.16
CA ALA A 78 52.43 -78.86 74.17
C ALA A 78 52.22 -79.29 75.64
N THR A 79 51.23 -80.16 75.92
CA THR A 79 50.77 -80.45 77.30
C THR A 79 51.00 -81.91 77.76
N LYS A 80 51.80 -82.70 77.04
CA LYS A 80 51.96 -84.14 77.34
C LYS A 80 53.42 -84.62 77.29
N GLY A 81 54.19 -84.33 78.35
CA GLY A 81 55.63 -84.64 78.37
C GLY A 81 56.36 -84.58 79.72
N GLU A 82 55.82 -85.13 80.81
CA GLU A 82 56.66 -85.36 82.02
C GLU A 82 56.21 -86.55 82.91
N ARG A 83 57.22 -87.28 83.43
CA ARG A 83 57.29 -88.18 84.63
C ARG A 83 56.93 -89.68 84.56
N THR A 84 57.67 -90.41 85.42
CA THR A 84 57.51 -91.78 85.99
C THR A 84 57.95 -92.99 85.14
N GLN A 85 58.51 -94.08 85.71
CA GLN A 85 59.40 -94.27 86.89
C GLN A 85 60.15 -95.63 86.79
N GLU A 86 61.10 -95.90 87.69
CA GLU A 86 62.05 -97.03 87.72
C GLU A 86 61.47 -98.41 88.13
N THR A 87 62.09 -99.50 87.63
CA THR A 87 62.35 -100.80 88.32
C THR A 87 63.55 -101.48 87.65
N GLY A 88 64.38 -102.36 88.25
CA GLY A 88 64.60 -102.70 89.66
C GLY A 88 64.76 -104.22 89.94
N SER A 89 65.85 -104.66 90.61
CA SER A 89 66.18 -106.03 91.14
C SER A 89 67.16 -106.92 90.32
N LYS A 90 67.97 -107.86 90.85
CA LYS A 90 68.40 -108.22 92.25
C LYS A 90 69.54 -109.30 92.28
N THR A 91 70.44 -109.23 93.29
CA THR A 91 71.10 -110.38 94.02
C THR A 91 72.16 -111.27 93.28
N ARG A 92 73.06 -112.08 93.92
CA ARG A 92 73.22 -112.54 95.35
C ARG A 92 74.67 -113.06 95.67
N PHE A 93 75.22 -112.71 96.84
CA PHE A 93 76.05 -113.48 97.83
C PHE A 93 77.31 -114.29 97.36
N VAL A 94 78.50 -114.35 98.02
CA VAL A 94 78.96 -114.34 99.45
C VAL A 94 78.73 -115.70 100.16
N ASP A 95 79.62 -116.31 100.97
CA ASP A 95 80.94 -115.92 101.59
C ASP A 95 82.19 -116.41 100.78
N GLY A 96 83.42 -116.72 101.27
CA GLY A 96 84.05 -116.85 102.62
C GLY A 96 85.60 -117.08 102.59
N GLU A 97 86.25 -117.54 103.67
CA GLU A 97 87.72 -117.54 103.92
C GLU A 97 88.47 -118.91 103.91
N THR A 98 89.75 -118.98 103.48
CA THR A 98 90.95 -119.38 104.30
C THR A 98 92.27 -119.47 103.50
N GLU A 99 93.39 -119.18 104.16
CA GLU A 99 94.80 -119.36 103.70
C GLU A 99 95.31 -120.83 103.91
N PRO A 100 96.48 -121.28 103.38
CA PRO A 100 97.60 -120.51 102.83
C PRO A 100 98.31 -121.03 101.54
N ALA A 101 99.30 -120.23 101.11
CA ALA A 101 100.56 -120.63 100.43
C ALA A 101 100.57 -120.97 98.91
N VAL A 102 100.98 -119.95 98.14
CA VAL A 102 101.92 -120.01 96.99
C VAL A 102 101.55 -120.88 95.76
N VAL A 103 100.90 -120.25 94.77
CA VAL A 103 101.42 -120.00 93.39
C VAL A 103 100.74 -118.74 92.85
N CYS A 104 101.48 -117.82 92.21
CA CYS A 104 100.95 -116.51 91.78
C CYS A 104 100.85 -116.32 90.25
N HIS A 105 100.03 -115.33 89.87
CA HIS A 105 100.22 -114.38 88.75
C HIS A 105 99.51 -114.63 87.39
N THR A 106 98.99 -115.82 87.06
CA THR A 106 98.44 -116.06 85.69
C THR A 106 96.95 -115.79 85.48
N LEU A 107 96.08 -115.91 86.49
CA LEU A 107 94.62 -115.92 86.27
C LEU A 107 94.02 -114.52 85.99
N ALA A 108 94.56 -113.47 86.61
CA ALA A 108 93.95 -112.14 86.68
C ALA A 108 93.81 -111.42 85.32
N ILE A 109 94.62 -111.79 84.32
CA ILE A 109 94.63 -111.13 83.00
C ILE A 109 93.36 -111.48 82.19
N SER A 110 92.75 -112.65 82.43
CA SER A 110 91.60 -113.15 81.66
C SER A 110 90.34 -112.31 81.82
N GLN A 111 89.90 -112.07 83.06
CA GLN A 111 88.66 -111.36 83.38
C GLN A 111 88.64 -109.89 82.92
N GLN A 112 89.82 -109.29 82.73
CA GLN A 112 89.92 -107.89 82.30
C GLN A 112 89.71 -107.72 80.77
N ALA A 113 89.89 -108.78 79.97
CA ALA A 113 89.70 -108.74 78.52
C ALA A 113 88.22 -108.76 78.09
N GLU A 114 87.35 -109.49 78.80
CA GLU A 114 85.93 -109.60 78.47
C GLU A 114 85.17 -108.27 78.70
N ILE A 115 85.52 -107.55 79.77
CA ILE A 115 84.97 -106.22 80.07
C ILE A 115 85.27 -105.22 78.94
N ILE A 116 86.51 -105.19 78.47
CA ILE A 116 86.94 -104.34 77.34
C ILE A 116 86.20 -104.74 76.06
N SER A 117 85.99 -106.05 75.85
CA SER A 117 85.28 -106.58 74.67
C SER A 117 83.80 -106.15 74.62
N HIS A 118 83.11 -106.12 75.76
CA HIS A 118 81.73 -105.59 75.83
C HIS A 118 81.71 -104.07 75.62
N GLN A 119 82.64 -103.33 76.22
CA GLN A 119 82.72 -101.88 76.07
C GLN A 119 82.93 -101.46 74.61
N LEU A 120 83.78 -102.19 73.87
CA LEU A 120 84.01 -101.94 72.44
C LEU A 120 82.74 -102.17 71.59
N HIS A 121 81.93 -103.18 71.87
CA HIS A 121 80.68 -103.41 71.13
C HIS A 121 79.61 -102.35 71.44
N GLU A 122 79.51 -101.90 72.70
CA GLU A 122 78.59 -100.83 73.09
C GLU A 122 78.99 -99.49 72.43
N ILE A 123 80.29 -99.18 72.38
CA ILE A 123 80.85 -98.03 71.65
C ILE A 123 80.52 -98.15 70.16
N GLN A 124 80.76 -99.29 69.51
CA GLN A 124 80.46 -99.48 68.09
C GLN A 124 78.98 -99.33 67.75
N ARG A 125 78.06 -99.76 68.63
CA ARG A 125 76.62 -99.53 68.43
C ARG A 125 76.28 -98.04 68.52
N LEU A 126 76.79 -97.34 69.53
CA LEU A 126 76.60 -95.90 69.69
C LEU A 126 77.25 -95.08 68.56
N GLU A 127 78.39 -95.52 68.03
CA GLU A 127 79.02 -94.92 66.84
C GLU A 127 78.15 -95.11 65.58
N ALA A 128 77.52 -96.28 65.40
CA ALA A 128 76.58 -96.53 64.31
C ALA A 128 75.27 -95.72 64.45
N GLU A 129 74.72 -95.60 65.67
CA GLU A 129 73.57 -94.75 65.97
C GLU A 129 73.89 -93.26 65.72
N LEU A 130 75.06 -92.77 66.14
CA LEU A 130 75.55 -91.42 65.85
C LEU A 130 75.81 -91.19 64.36
N ALA A 131 76.29 -92.20 63.61
CA ALA A 131 76.44 -92.12 62.16
C ALA A 131 75.08 -92.01 61.46
N ALA A 132 74.08 -92.81 61.86
CA ALA A 132 72.72 -92.73 61.34
C ALA A 132 72.07 -91.37 61.63
N LEU A 133 72.23 -90.84 62.85
CA LEU A 133 71.74 -89.51 63.22
C LEU A 133 72.43 -88.38 62.43
N ARG A 134 73.73 -88.48 62.16
CA ARG A 134 74.46 -87.53 61.29
C ARG A 134 73.94 -87.55 59.85
N VAL A 135 73.66 -88.73 59.30
CA VAL A 135 73.06 -88.85 57.94
C VAL A 135 71.64 -88.27 57.93
N ALA A 136 70.82 -88.54 58.94
CA ALA A 136 69.47 -87.97 59.06
C ALA A 136 69.50 -86.44 59.23
N ALA A 137 70.44 -85.90 60.01
CA ALA A 137 70.65 -84.46 60.14
C ALA A 137 71.04 -83.82 58.81
N GLY A 138 72.04 -84.37 58.09
CA GLY A 138 72.45 -83.87 56.78
C GLY A 138 71.34 -83.96 55.72
N GLN A 139 70.44 -84.95 55.81
CA GLN A 139 69.24 -85.01 54.97
C GLN A 139 68.22 -83.92 55.31
N GLN A 140 68.01 -83.61 56.59
CA GLN A 140 67.15 -82.49 57.00
C GLN A 140 67.74 -81.13 56.60
N GLU A 141 69.05 -80.93 56.76
CA GLU A 141 69.76 -79.73 56.28
C GLU A 141 69.65 -79.57 54.75
N ALA A 142 69.83 -80.66 53.99
CA ALA A 142 69.65 -80.65 52.54
C ALA A 142 68.21 -80.32 52.12
N MET A 143 67.20 -80.84 52.83
CA MET A 143 65.80 -80.50 52.59
C MET A 143 65.47 -79.05 52.99
N ALA A 144 66.06 -78.54 54.07
CA ALA A 144 65.93 -77.14 54.47
C ALA A 144 66.53 -76.21 53.41
N ALA A 145 67.77 -76.45 52.98
CA ALA A 145 68.44 -75.69 51.93
C ALA A 145 67.74 -75.79 50.55
N HIS A 146 67.05 -76.90 50.26
CA HIS A 146 66.21 -77.00 49.06
C HIS A 146 64.94 -76.13 49.20
N ARG A 147 64.24 -76.21 50.34
CA ARG A 147 63.06 -75.36 50.63
C ARG A 147 63.41 -73.88 50.60
N GLU A 148 64.52 -73.49 51.22
CA GLU A 148 65.03 -72.12 51.22
C GLU A 148 65.22 -71.61 49.78
N LYS A 149 65.90 -72.38 48.91
CA LYS A 149 66.05 -72.05 47.48
C LYS A 149 64.72 -71.93 46.74
N THR A 150 63.74 -72.80 47.01
CA THR A 150 62.40 -72.67 46.40
C THR A 150 61.65 -71.43 46.91
N LEU A 151 61.84 -71.04 48.18
CA LEU A 151 61.27 -69.81 48.72
C LEU A 151 61.93 -68.58 48.11
N SER A 152 63.26 -68.59 47.90
CA SER A 152 63.95 -67.52 47.16
C SER A 152 63.42 -67.38 45.73
N SER A 153 63.31 -68.48 44.97
CA SER A 153 62.74 -68.45 43.61
C SER A 153 61.33 -67.87 43.58
N LEU A 154 60.43 -68.37 44.44
CA LEU A 154 59.05 -67.87 44.52
C LEU A 154 58.98 -66.41 45.00
N GLN A 155 59.91 -65.96 45.84
CA GLN A 155 59.98 -64.57 46.29
C GLN A 155 60.52 -63.64 45.19
N GLU A 156 61.49 -64.10 44.39
CA GLU A 156 61.96 -63.41 43.18
C GLU A 156 60.86 -63.33 42.10
N GLU A 157 60.13 -64.41 41.87
CA GLU A 157 58.97 -64.47 40.96
C GLU A 157 57.84 -63.53 41.43
N LEU A 158 57.51 -63.51 42.73
CA LEU A 158 56.52 -62.58 43.30
C LEU A 158 56.98 -61.11 43.19
N VAL A 159 58.27 -60.82 43.34
CA VAL A 159 58.82 -59.48 43.11
C VAL A 159 58.77 -59.12 41.62
N ALA A 160 59.09 -60.03 40.71
CA ALA A 160 59.00 -59.81 39.27
C ALA A 160 57.55 -59.53 38.82
N LEU A 161 56.59 -60.38 39.22
CA LEU A 161 55.16 -60.20 38.93
C LEU A 161 54.61 -58.91 39.56
N ARG A 162 55.06 -58.56 40.77
CA ARG A 162 54.71 -57.27 41.41
C ARG A 162 55.24 -56.09 40.58
N ASN A 163 56.52 -56.11 40.20
CA ASN A 163 57.13 -55.06 39.39
C ASN A 163 56.45 -54.93 38.02
N GLU A 164 56.13 -56.05 37.36
CA GLU A 164 55.32 -56.07 36.14
C GLU A 164 53.93 -55.46 36.35
N SER A 165 53.25 -55.79 37.45
CA SER A 165 51.91 -55.25 37.75
C SER A 165 51.95 -53.74 38.01
N GLN A 166 53.01 -53.24 38.65
CA GLN A 166 53.24 -51.82 38.89
C GLN A 166 53.56 -51.10 37.57
N ALA A 167 54.47 -51.63 36.75
CA ALA A 167 54.80 -51.06 35.44
C ALA A 167 53.58 -51.02 34.49
N LYS A 168 52.75 -52.07 34.48
CA LYS A 168 51.49 -52.09 33.70
C LYS A 168 50.47 -51.08 34.23
N ALA A 169 50.36 -50.92 35.55
CA ALA A 169 49.50 -49.90 36.16
C ALA A 169 49.99 -48.47 35.92
N GLU A 170 51.30 -48.27 35.81
CA GLU A 170 51.94 -46.98 35.48
C GLU A 170 51.77 -46.64 33.99
N ALA A 171 51.97 -47.62 33.09
CA ALA A 171 51.71 -47.47 31.65
C ALA A 171 50.25 -47.06 31.36
N LEU A 172 49.27 -47.77 31.94
CA LEU A 172 47.85 -47.45 31.83
C LEU A 172 47.49 -46.08 32.44
N ARG A 173 48.24 -45.61 33.44
CA ARG A 173 48.08 -44.24 33.97
C ARG A 173 48.62 -43.20 33.01
N SER A 174 49.77 -43.42 32.36
CA SER A 174 50.29 -42.51 31.33
C SER A 174 49.39 -42.45 30.09
N GLU A 175 48.89 -43.59 29.59
CA GLU A 175 47.94 -43.63 28.47
C GLU A 175 46.64 -42.87 28.79
N LEU A 176 46.11 -43.04 30.01
CA LEU A 176 44.89 -42.37 30.45
C LEU A 176 45.11 -40.88 30.76
N GLU A 177 46.31 -40.48 31.16
CA GLU A 177 46.74 -39.08 31.22
C GLU A 177 46.84 -38.45 29.82
N GLU A 178 47.42 -39.14 28.84
CA GLU A 178 47.53 -38.65 27.45
C GLU A 178 46.16 -38.58 26.76
N ALA A 179 45.29 -39.57 26.96
CA ALA A 179 43.90 -39.54 26.50
C ALA A 179 43.10 -38.37 27.12
N ARG A 180 43.38 -38.00 28.38
CA ARG A 180 42.81 -36.79 29.01
C ARG A 180 43.38 -35.50 28.44
N ARG A 181 44.67 -35.46 28.06
CA ARG A 181 45.31 -34.27 27.48
C ARG A 181 44.85 -34.02 26.04
N SER A 182 44.77 -35.05 25.21
CA SER A 182 44.20 -34.98 23.86
C SER A 182 42.73 -34.56 23.90
N SER A 183 41.89 -35.23 24.69
CA SER A 183 40.47 -34.87 24.85
C SER A 183 40.26 -33.43 25.37
N ARG A 184 41.16 -32.90 26.21
CA ARG A 184 41.14 -31.47 26.60
C ARG A 184 41.52 -30.56 25.44
N GLY A 185 42.61 -30.85 24.74
CA GLY A 185 43.05 -30.06 23.57
C GLY A 185 42.01 -30.04 22.44
N GLU A 186 41.32 -31.16 22.19
CA GLU A 186 40.19 -31.23 21.25
C GLU A 186 39.01 -30.37 21.73
N ALA A 187 38.65 -30.43 23.01
CA ALA A 187 37.59 -29.62 23.59
C ALA A 187 37.93 -28.11 23.63
N GLU A 188 39.21 -27.77 23.74
CA GLU A 188 39.72 -26.39 23.69
C GLU A 188 39.73 -25.87 22.24
N ALA A 189 40.25 -26.63 21.28
CA ALA A 189 40.19 -26.27 19.86
C ALA A 189 38.75 -26.12 19.33
N LEU A 190 37.82 -26.96 19.80
CA LEU A 190 36.39 -26.82 19.46
C LEU A 190 35.75 -25.58 20.10
N ARG A 191 36.19 -25.15 21.29
CA ARG A 191 35.76 -23.88 21.89
C ARG A 191 36.28 -22.69 21.11
N GLU A 192 37.57 -22.69 20.73
CA GLU A 192 38.17 -21.63 19.92
C GLU A 192 37.44 -21.49 18.56
N GLN A 193 37.15 -22.60 17.88
CA GLN A 193 36.35 -22.59 16.65
C GLN A 193 34.93 -22.06 16.87
N LEU A 194 34.25 -22.44 17.94
CA LEU A 194 32.92 -21.91 18.29
C LEU A 194 32.95 -20.41 18.63
N GLU A 195 33.98 -19.94 19.33
CA GLU A 195 34.17 -18.51 19.58
C GLU A 195 34.48 -17.74 18.30
N GLU A 196 35.29 -18.27 17.40
CA GLU A 196 35.61 -17.57 16.15
C GLU A 196 34.41 -17.55 15.19
N LEU A 197 33.62 -18.62 15.12
CA LEU A 197 32.33 -18.62 14.42
C LEU A 197 31.35 -17.60 15.05
N ARG A 198 31.30 -17.50 16.38
CA ARG A 198 30.52 -16.45 17.08
C ARG A 198 31.01 -15.05 16.70
N ARG A 199 32.33 -14.79 16.76
CA ARG A 199 32.95 -13.50 16.35
C ARG A 199 32.59 -13.14 14.90
N ARG A 200 32.71 -14.08 13.96
CA ARG A 200 32.34 -13.88 12.54
C ARG A 200 30.84 -13.57 12.39
N SER A 201 29.96 -14.34 13.04
CA SER A 201 28.50 -14.11 12.98
C SER A 201 28.06 -12.75 13.57
N LEU A 202 28.79 -12.24 14.58
CA LEU A 202 28.56 -10.90 15.13
C LEU A 202 28.97 -9.81 14.14
N LEU A 203 30.14 -9.93 13.52
CA LEU A 203 30.62 -8.99 12.48
C LEU A 203 29.70 -8.97 11.25
N GLU A 204 29.22 -10.13 10.80
CA GLU A 204 28.22 -10.25 9.73
C GLU A 204 26.90 -9.58 10.13
N ALA A 205 26.41 -9.82 11.35
CA ALA A 205 25.21 -9.18 11.86
C ALA A 205 25.35 -7.66 11.99
N ASP A 206 26.52 -7.14 12.34
CA ASP A 206 26.79 -5.70 12.44
C ASP A 206 26.97 -5.02 11.07
N SER A 207 27.59 -5.69 10.09
CA SER A 207 27.60 -5.23 8.69
C SER A 207 26.17 -5.08 8.15
N LEU A 208 25.34 -6.12 8.31
CA LEU A 208 23.95 -6.10 7.87
C LEU A 208 23.11 -5.03 8.58
N LYS A 209 23.38 -4.72 9.87
CA LYS A 209 22.72 -3.60 10.58
C LYS A 209 23.06 -2.26 9.95
N GLU A 210 24.33 -2.03 9.62
CA GLU A 210 24.79 -0.79 8.99
C GLU A 210 24.32 -0.66 7.53
N GLU A 211 24.28 -1.75 6.76
CA GLU A 211 23.66 -1.79 5.42
C GLU A 211 22.15 -1.46 5.47
N ILE A 212 21.42 -2.04 6.43
CA ILE A 212 20.00 -1.74 6.69
C ILE A 212 19.80 -0.28 7.15
N LYS A 213 20.77 0.30 7.87
CA LYS A 213 20.74 1.71 8.31
C LYS A 213 21.02 2.65 7.12
N MET A 214 22.05 2.39 6.33
CA MET A 214 22.39 3.16 5.13
C MET A 214 21.26 3.15 4.09
N THR A 215 20.63 2.00 3.82
CA THR A 215 19.48 1.91 2.91
C THR A 215 18.26 2.69 3.44
N LYS A 216 17.95 2.60 4.74
CA LYS A 216 16.92 3.43 5.38
C LYS A 216 17.21 4.93 5.27
N GLU A 217 18.46 5.35 5.46
CA GLU A 217 18.86 6.75 5.28
C GLU A 217 18.75 7.21 3.83
N MET A 218 19.10 6.38 2.86
CA MET A 218 18.93 6.68 1.43
C MET A 218 17.45 6.85 1.07
N HIS A 219 16.59 5.91 1.44
CA HIS A 219 15.15 6.03 1.20
C HIS A 219 14.52 7.22 1.95
N ALA A 220 15.02 7.57 3.14
CA ALA A 220 14.59 8.78 3.84
C ALA A 220 14.99 10.07 3.09
N ARG A 221 16.17 10.11 2.47
CA ARG A 221 16.62 11.22 1.60
C ARG A 221 15.77 11.29 0.32
N GLU A 222 15.53 10.16 -0.35
CA GLU A 222 14.70 10.06 -1.56
C GLU A 222 13.26 10.52 -1.30
N ILE A 223 12.63 10.04 -0.23
CA ILE A 223 11.28 10.47 0.19
C ILE A 223 11.28 11.96 0.56
N GLY A 224 12.36 12.48 1.16
CA GLY A 224 12.53 13.91 1.45
C GLY A 224 12.59 14.77 0.18
N LEU A 225 13.36 14.35 -0.83
CA LEU A 225 13.47 15.01 -2.13
C LEU A 225 12.13 14.99 -2.88
N ALA A 226 11.51 13.82 -3.02
CA ALA A 226 10.22 13.67 -3.70
C ALA A 226 9.10 14.50 -3.05
N ARG A 227 9.10 14.63 -1.71
CA ARG A 227 8.18 15.55 -0.99
C ARG A 227 8.47 17.01 -1.29
N GLY A 228 9.74 17.41 -1.33
CA GLY A 228 10.15 18.78 -1.67
C GLY A 228 9.84 19.16 -3.12
N GLU A 229 9.95 18.21 -4.06
CA GLU A 229 9.55 18.37 -5.45
C GLU A 229 8.03 18.47 -5.60
N LEU A 230 7.27 17.58 -4.95
CA LEU A 230 5.81 17.64 -4.93
C LEU A 230 5.31 18.97 -4.34
N GLN A 231 5.94 19.45 -3.26
CA GLN A 231 5.58 20.73 -2.65
C GLN A 231 5.85 21.92 -3.60
N LYS A 232 7.00 21.96 -4.30
CA LYS A 232 7.26 22.99 -5.32
C LYS A 232 6.23 22.96 -6.44
N VAL A 233 5.88 21.77 -6.95
CA VAL A 233 4.85 21.62 -8.00
C VAL A 233 3.48 22.11 -7.52
N LEU A 234 3.13 21.91 -6.25
CA LEU A 234 1.91 22.45 -5.65
C LEU A 234 1.97 23.99 -5.50
N GLU A 235 3.10 24.54 -5.06
CA GLU A 235 3.32 25.99 -4.92
C GLU A 235 3.27 26.70 -6.29
N ASP A 236 3.86 26.11 -7.34
CA ASP A 236 3.79 26.60 -8.73
C ASP A 236 2.38 26.45 -9.33
N ALA A 237 1.66 25.35 -9.03
CA ALA A 237 0.26 25.17 -9.43
C ALA A 237 -0.66 26.22 -8.76
N GLU A 238 -0.45 26.52 -7.48
CA GLU A 238 -1.15 27.61 -6.79
C GLU A 238 -0.78 28.99 -7.37
N ALA A 239 0.50 29.25 -7.65
CA ALA A 239 0.94 30.52 -8.21
C ALA A 239 0.41 30.75 -9.63
N THR A 240 0.38 29.71 -10.47
CA THR A 240 -0.23 29.78 -11.81
C THR A 240 -1.74 29.96 -11.75
N ARG A 241 -2.44 29.24 -10.85
CA ARG A 241 -3.88 29.44 -10.61
C ARG A 241 -4.18 30.87 -10.15
N LYS A 242 -3.46 31.41 -9.17
CA LYS A 242 -3.67 32.79 -8.67
C LYS A 242 -3.50 33.82 -9.78
N ARG A 243 -2.46 33.68 -10.63
CA ARG A 243 -2.27 34.53 -11.82
C ARG A 243 -3.39 34.42 -12.85
N GLN A 244 -4.04 33.25 -12.98
CA GLN A 244 -5.21 33.08 -13.86
C GLN A 244 -6.46 33.76 -13.26
N GLU A 245 -6.71 33.58 -11.96
CA GLU A 245 -7.81 34.23 -11.24
C GLU A 245 -7.68 35.77 -11.24
N GLU A 246 -6.46 36.29 -11.07
CA GLU A 246 -6.14 37.72 -11.18
C GLU A 246 -6.45 38.26 -12.58
N ARG A 247 -5.94 37.62 -13.64
CA ARG A 247 -6.20 38.02 -15.04
C ARG A 247 -7.70 37.99 -15.39
N ALA A 248 -8.42 36.99 -14.89
CA ALA A 248 -9.88 36.89 -15.08
C ALA A 248 -10.61 38.04 -14.38
N GLN A 249 -10.20 38.41 -13.15
CA GLN A 249 -10.75 39.58 -12.45
C GLN A 249 -10.39 40.89 -13.15
N GLU A 250 -9.20 41.02 -13.72
CA GLU A 250 -8.78 42.21 -14.48
C GLU A 250 -9.58 42.36 -15.78
N GLY A 251 -9.78 41.27 -16.54
CA GLY A 251 -10.64 41.27 -17.73
C GLY A 251 -12.10 41.61 -17.43
N LEU A 252 -12.65 41.10 -16.31
CA LEU A 252 -13.99 41.47 -15.84
C LEU A 252 -14.06 42.94 -15.42
N ARG A 253 -13.02 43.47 -14.74
CA ARG A 253 -12.94 44.90 -14.39
C ARG A 253 -12.77 45.80 -15.62
N ALA A 254 -12.09 45.35 -16.67
CA ALA A 254 -11.95 46.08 -17.93
C ALA A 254 -13.28 46.17 -18.68
N THR A 255 -13.93 45.04 -18.94
CA THR A 255 -15.24 44.98 -19.62
C THR A 255 -16.33 45.76 -18.88
N VAL A 256 -16.40 45.69 -17.55
CA VAL A 256 -17.34 46.51 -16.75
C VAL A 256 -17.06 48.01 -16.90
N ARG A 257 -15.79 48.45 -16.95
CA ARG A 257 -15.44 49.87 -17.19
C ARG A 257 -15.80 50.30 -18.61
N GLU A 258 -15.58 49.45 -19.62
CA GLU A 258 -15.97 49.73 -21.00
C GLU A 258 -17.48 49.92 -21.13
N HIS A 259 -18.28 48.97 -20.63
CA HIS A 259 -19.73 49.10 -20.65
C HIS A 259 -20.24 50.31 -19.86
N GLN A 260 -19.59 50.67 -18.74
CA GLN A 260 -19.94 51.88 -18.01
C GLN A 260 -19.58 53.17 -18.78
N ALA A 261 -18.49 53.17 -19.56
CA ALA A 261 -18.14 54.27 -20.45
C ALA A 261 -19.06 54.35 -21.68
N GLU A 262 -19.50 53.20 -22.22
CA GLU A 262 -20.49 53.10 -23.30
C GLU A 262 -21.85 53.63 -22.86
N LEU A 263 -22.35 53.22 -21.70
CA LEU A 263 -23.58 53.74 -21.09
C LEU A 263 -23.49 55.25 -20.84
N SER A 264 -22.33 55.75 -20.38
CA SER A 264 -22.11 57.19 -20.19
C SER A 264 -22.19 57.93 -21.53
N ARG A 265 -21.46 57.49 -22.55
CA ARG A 265 -21.50 58.07 -23.91
C ARG A 265 -22.89 58.04 -24.54
N LEU A 266 -23.63 56.94 -24.38
CA LEU A 266 -25.02 56.84 -24.86
C LEU A 266 -25.94 57.81 -24.11
N SER A 267 -25.74 58.00 -22.80
CA SER A 267 -26.52 58.99 -22.04
C SER A 267 -26.22 60.43 -22.46
N GLU A 268 -24.96 60.74 -22.80
CA GLU A 268 -24.54 62.04 -23.33
C GLU A 268 -25.13 62.30 -24.72
N VAL A 269 -25.09 61.31 -25.62
CA VAL A 269 -25.69 61.40 -26.97
C VAL A 269 -27.20 61.59 -26.88
N HIS A 270 -27.92 60.74 -26.14
CA HIS A 270 -29.37 60.90 -25.95
C HIS A 270 -29.73 62.24 -25.29
N ALA A 271 -28.92 62.76 -24.35
CA ALA A 271 -29.13 64.09 -23.78
C ALA A 271 -28.94 65.21 -24.81
N GLY A 272 -27.95 65.09 -25.70
CA GLY A 272 -27.72 65.99 -26.83
C GLY A 272 -28.84 65.97 -27.86
N GLU A 273 -29.31 64.79 -28.25
CA GLU A 273 -30.47 64.61 -29.14
C GLU A 273 -31.74 65.19 -28.54
N VAL A 274 -32.02 64.91 -27.27
CA VAL A 274 -33.16 65.49 -26.54
C VAL A 274 -33.05 67.01 -26.42
N ALA A 275 -31.85 67.58 -26.31
CA ALA A 275 -31.64 69.03 -26.36
C ALA A 275 -31.88 69.60 -27.77
N SER A 276 -31.38 68.93 -28.81
CA SER A 276 -31.59 69.31 -30.22
C SER A 276 -33.07 69.29 -30.61
N LEU A 277 -33.79 68.22 -30.26
CA LEU A 277 -35.23 68.11 -30.50
C LEU A 277 -36.03 69.17 -29.72
N LYS A 278 -35.63 69.51 -28.49
CA LYS A 278 -36.23 70.64 -27.74
C LYS A 278 -36.01 71.97 -28.43
N GLN A 279 -34.83 72.20 -29.02
CA GLN A 279 -34.52 73.41 -29.77
C GLN A 279 -35.33 73.49 -31.07
N GLN A 280 -35.41 72.41 -31.85
CA GLN A 280 -36.27 72.34 -33.05
C GLN A 280 -37.76 72.57 -32.71
N ILE A 281 -38.24 72.00 -31.60
CA ILE A 281 -39.61 72.23 -31.11
C ILE A 281 -39.82 73.69 -30.69
N PHE A 282 -38.79 74.39 -30.19
CA PHE A 282 -38.86 75.82 -29.87
C PHE A 282 -38.91 76.67 -31.14
N GLU A 283 -38.04 76.40 -32.11
CA GLU A 283 -37.98 77.08 -33.41
C GLU A 283 -39.30 76.92 -34.18
N LEU A 284 -39.81 75.70 -34.33
CA LEU A 284 -41.10 75.44 -34.97
C LEU A 284 -42.29 76.10 -34.25
N ARG A 285 -42.22 76.30 -32.93
CA ARG A 285 -43.25 77.08 -32.20
C ARG A 285 -43.15 78.57 -32.51
N GLN A 286 -41.93 79.11 -32.60
CA GLN A 286 -41.69 80.50 -32.96
C GLN A 286 -42.16 80.78 -34.40
N ASP A 287 -41.89 79.90 -35.35
CA ASP A 287 -42.37 80.00 -36.73
C ASP A 287 -43.91 79.91 -36.81
N LEU A 288 -44.52 78.96 -36.08
CA LEU A 288 -45.98 78.87 -35.98
C LEU A 288 -46.60 80.16 -35.41
N ASP A 289 -45.97 80.81 -34.44
CA ASP A 289 -46.43 82.09 -33.89
C ASP A 289 -46.17 83.29 -34.81
N VAL A 290 -45.19 83.21 -35.72
CA VAL A 290 -45.01 84.18 -36.81
C VAL A 290 -46.09 84.00 -37.88
N GLU A 291 -46.36 82.76 -38.33
CA GLU A 291 -47.43 82.49 -39.29
C GLU A 291 -48.83 82.79 -38.73
N ARG A 292 -49.07 82.55 -37.43
CA ARG A 292 -50.29 83.00 -36.74
C ARG A 292 -50.46 84.52 -36.80
N LYS A 293 -49.38 85.30 -36.60
CA LYS A 293 -49.43 86.77 -36.68
C LYS A 293 -49.72 87.24 -38.11
N LYS A 294 -49.04 86.68 -39.11
CA LYS A 294 -49.34 86.93 -40.54
C LYS A 294 -50.78 86.59 -40.89
N ALA A 295 -51.30 85.46 -40.42
CA ALA A 295 -52.67 85.04 -40.65
C ALA A 295 -53.71 85.91 -39.94
N VAL A 296 -53.36 86.61 -38.85
CA VAL A 296 -54.20 87.66 -38.24
C VAL A 296 -54.14 88.93 -39.09
N GLN A 297 -52.95 89.41 -39.48
CA GLN A 297 -52.78 90.60 -40.33
C GLN A 297 -53.53 90.45 -41.67
N LEU A 298 -53.39 89.32 -42.37
CA LEU A 298 -54.13 89.04 -43.61
C LEU A 298 -55.65 88.96 -43.40
N ARG A 299 -56.13 88.60 -42.19
CA ARG A 299 -57.57 88.65 -41.87
C ARG A 299 -58.04 90.08 -41.65
N GLU A 300 -57.26 90.90 -40.95
CA GLU A 300 -57.51 92.32 -40.70
C GLU A 300 -57.49 93.13 -42.01
N GLU A 301 -56.51 92.89 -42.89
CA GLU A 301 -56.46 93.47 -44.24
C GLU A 301 -57.68 93.06 -45.07
N ARG A 302 -58.07 91.78 -45.03
CA ARG A 302 -59.27 91.29 -45.74
C ARG A 302 -60.57 91.87 -45.15
N ASP A 303 -60.69 92.05 -43.84
CA ASP A 303 -61.82 92.77 -43.22
C ASP A 303 -61.82 94.26 -43.62
N ALA A 304 -60.65 94.92 -43.67
CA ALA A 304 -60.53 96.30 -44.10
C ALA A 304 -60.95 96.49 -45.58
N LEU A 305 -60.50 95.59 -46.47
CA LEU A 305 -60.91 95.58 -47.88
C LEU A 305 -62.40 95.24 -48.06
N GLN A 306 -62.95 94.31 -47.26
CA GLN A 306 -64.39 94.01 -47.24
C GLN A 306 -65.21 95.25 -46.83
N ASN A 307 -64.76 95.98 -45.82
CA ASN A 307 -65.40 97.21 -45.38
C ASN A 307 -65.30 98.32 -46.45
N GLN A 308 -64.12 98.53 -47.05
CA GLN A 308 -63.92 99.48 -48.16
C GLN A 308 -64.83 99.17 -49.34
N LEU A 309 -64.98 97.90 -49.72
CA LEU A 309 -65.90 97.46 -50.76
C LEU A 309 -67.35 97.82 -50.41
N SER A 310 -67.80 97.53 -49.18
CA SER A 310 -69.17 97.87 -48.74
C SER A 310 -69.45 99.39 -48.71
N VAL A 311 -68.44 100.21 -48.42
CA VAL A 311 -68.54 101.68 -48.51
C VAL A 311 -68.63 102.12 -49.98
N ALA A 312 -67.78 101.58 -50.86
CA ALA A 312 -67.83 101.88 -52.29
C ALA A 312 -69.16 101.42 -52.94
N GLU A 313 -69.72 100.29 -52.51
CA GLU A 313 -71.05 99.81 -52.91
C GLU A 313 -72.16 100.75 -52.43
N ALA A 314 -72.09 101.26 -51.19
CA ALA A 314 -73.04 102.24 -50.66
C ALA A 314 -72.92 103.61 -51.34
N GLU A 315 -71.70 104.08 -51.61
CA GLU A 315 -71.44 105.29 -52.38
C GLU A 315 -71.97 105.15 -53.81
N LEU A 316 -71.70 104.04 -54.50
CA LEU A 316 -72.23 103.73 -55.83
C LEU A 316 -73.76 103.63 -55.82
N ALA A 317 -74.37 103.06 -54.77
CA ALA A 317 -75.81 103.06 -54.61
C ALA A 317 -76.37 104.48 -54.43
N SER A 318 -75.68 105.36 -53.68
CA SER A 318 -76.07 106.77 -53.53
C SER A 318 -75.91 107.57 -54.84
N GLN A 319 -74.85 107.31 -55.61
CA GLN A 319 -74.64 107.90 -56.93
C GLN A 319 -75.70 107.42 -57.94
N ASN A 320 -76.07 106.14 -57.90
CA ASN A 320 -77.17 105.61 -58.71
C ASN A 320 -78.52 106.22 -58.30
N ALA A 321 -78.76 106.44 -57.00
CA ALA A 321 -79.96 107.14 -56.52
C ALA A 321 -79.97 108.62 -56.98
N LEU A 322 -78.84 109.31 -56.95
CA LEU A 322 -78.68 110.66 -57.50
C LEU A 322 -78.90 110.68 -59.02
N VAL A 323 -78.37 109.70 -59.77
CA VAL A 323 -78.60 109.57 -61.21
C VAL A 323 -80.06 109.25 -61.52
N LEU A 324 -80.78 108.52 -60.66
CA LEU A 324 -82.23 108.31 -60.78
C LEU A 324 -83.03 109.59 -60.48
N GLN A 325 -82.62 110.37 -59.47
CA GLN A 325 -83.20 111.70 -59.23
C GLN A 325 -82.94 112.65 -60.40
N MET A 326 -81.71 112.70 -60.93
CA MET A 326 -81.36 113.48 -62.11
C MET A 326 -82.11 113.01 -63.37
N LYS A 327 -82.30 111.71 -63.57
CA LYS A 327 -83.15 111.18 -64.65
C LYS A 327 -84.62 111.56 -64.48
N THR A 328 -85.12 111.67 -63.26
CA THR A 328 -86.47 112.18 -62.99
C THR A 328 -86.55 113.67 -63.34
N TYR A 329 -85.57 114.46 -62.90
CA TYR A 329 -85.48 115.90 -63.13
C TYR A 329 -85.24 116.29 -64.61
N VAL A 330 -84.52 115.45 -65.37
CA VAL A 330 -84.33 115.58 -66.82
C VAL A 330 -85.55 115.08 -67.58
N GLY A 331 -86.18 113.98 -67.14
CA GLY A 331 -87.44 113.49 -67.71
C GLY A 331 -88.60 114.50 -67.60
N GLU A 332 -88.57 115.40 -66.62
CA GLU A 332 -89.49 116.54 -66.51
C GLU A 332 -89.14 117.71 -67.46
N GLN A 333 -87.94 117.77 -68.04
CA GLN A 333 -87.55 118.77 -69.05
C GLN A 333 -87.58 118.28 -70.50
N GLU A 334 -87.47 116.98 -70.76
CA GLU A 334 -87.52 116.37 -72.11
C GLU A 334 -88.92 116.35 -72.77
N SER A 335 -89.82 117.25 -72.34
CA SER A 335 -91.15 117.49 -72.96
C SER A 335 -91.15 118.60 -74.02
N ARG A 336 -89.97 118.97 -74.56
CA ARG A 336 -89.83 119.87 -75.72
C ARG A 336 -88.98 119.25 -76.84
N GLN A 337 -89.27 119.70 -78.06
CA GLN A 337 -88.88 119.06 -79.33
C GLN A 337 -87.36 119.04 -79.61
N PRO A 338 -86.85 118.04 -80.34
CA PRO A 338 -85.43 117.92 -80.67
C PRO A 338 -84.98 119.03 -81.62
N SER A 339 -83.87 119.71 -81.29
CA SER A 339 -83.25 120.71 -82.16
C SER A 339 -81.77 120.97 -81.79
N SER A 340 -80.99 121.48 -82.75
CA SER A 340 -79.63 122.04 -82.59
C SER A 340 -78.51 121.08 -82.16
N GLU A 341 -78.59 120.44 -80.99
CA GLU A 341 -77.40 119.87 -80.33
C GLU A 341 -76.79 118.66 -81.05
N GLN A 342 -77.58 117.79 -81.68
CA GLN A 342 -77.04 116.67 -82.46
C GLN A 342 -76.30 117.13 -83.73
N GLU A 343 -76.65 118.29 -84.28
CA GLU A 343 -75.95 118.87 -85.45
C GLU A 343 -74.69 119.64 -85.00
N GLN A 344 -74.73 120.27 -83.82
CA GLN A 344 -73.54 120.82 -83.15
C GLN A 344 -72.51 119.73 -82.78
N LEU A 345 -72.96 118.56 -82.29
CA LEU A 345 -72.04 117.45 -82.00
C LEU A 345 -71.43 116.86 -83.27
N ARG A 346 -72.20 116.73 -84.37
CA ARG A 346 -71.66 116.28 -85.66
C ARG A 346 -70.64 117.27 -86.23
N THR A 347 -70.94 118.56 -86.21
CA THR A 347 -69.99 119.60 -86.66
C THR A 347 -68.78 119.72 -85.74
N ARG A 348 -68.92 119.52 -84.41
CA ARG A 348 -67.77 119.48 -83.50
C ARG A 348 -66.90 118.24 -83.74
N ILE A 349 -67.48 117.07 -83.97
CA ILE A 349 -66.72 115.87 -84.36
C ILE A 349 -65.94 116.16 -85.65
N GLN A 350 -66.57 116.72 -86.68
CA GLN A 350 -65.87 117.06 -87.93
C GLN A 350 -64.70 118.03 -87.69
N SER A 351 -64.91 119.09 -86.89
CA SER A 351 -63.82 120.01 -86.54
C SER A 351 -62.69 119.36 -85.73
N LEU A 352 -62.96 118.31 -84.95
CA LEU A 352 -61.93 117.55 -84.22
C LEU A 352 -61.17 116.59 -85.15
N GLU A 353 -61.79 116.12 -86.24
CA GLU A 353 -61.10 115.39 -87.31
C GLU A 353 -60.20 116.32 -88.15
N ASP A 354 -60.67 117.53 -88.45
CA ASP A 354 -59.86 118.57 -89.11
C ASP A 354 -58.69 119.03 -88.21
N GLU A 355 -58.94 119.23 -86.90
CA GLU A 355 -57.91 119.52 -85.89
C GLU A 355 -56.89 118.36 -85.79
N ARG A 356 -57.34 117.09 -85.83
CA ARG A 356 -56.47 115.89 -85.86
C ARG A 356 -55.56 115.89 -87.08
N ASP A 357 -56.09 116.14 -88.27
CA ASP A 357 -55.29 116.04 -89.50
C ASP A 357 -54.37 117.26 -89.66
N ALA A 358 -54.77 118.44 -89.19
CA ALA A 358 -53.86 119.58 -89.02
C ALA A 358 -52.72 119.26 -88.04
N LEU A 359 -53.03 118.66 -86.87
CA LEU A 359 -52.02 118.22 -85.90
C LEU A 359 -51.08 117.17 -86.51
N LYS A 360 -51.60 116.22 -87.28
CA LYS A 360 -50.81 115.21 -87.98
C LYS A 360 -49.83 115.83 -88.97
N ILE A 361 -50.28 116.80 -89.78
CA ILE A 361 -49.41 117.56 -90.69
C ILE A 361 -48.35 118.33 -89.89
N THR A 362 -48.67 118.93 -88.74
CA THR A 362 -47.65 119.57 -87.89
C THR A 362 -46.67 118.58 -87.26
N ALA A 363 -47.10 117.35 -86.93
CA ALA A 363 -46.23 116.30 -86.42
C ALA A 363 -45.25 115.81 -87.51
N GLU A 364 -45.73 115.62 -88.74
CA GLU A 364 -44.90 115.30 -89.91
C GLU A 364 -43.88 116.43 -90.18
N LEU A 365 -44.30 117.70 -90.09
CA LEU A 365 -43.40 118.86 -90.22
C LEU A 365 -42.38 118.98 -89.08
N LEU A 366 -42.78 118.64 -87.85
CA LEU A 366 -41.88 118.57 -86.69
C LEU A 366 -40.90 117.39 -86.80
N GLN A 367 -41.31 116.28 -87.43
CA GLN A 367 -40.43 115.13 -87.69
C GLN A 367 -39.39 115.46 -88.77
N VAL A 368 -39.75 116.24 -89.80
CA VAL A 368 -38.77 116.84 -90.74
C VAL A 368 -37.81 117.79 -90.02
N ARG A 369 -38.31 118.62 -89.07
CA ARG A 369 -37.44 119.44 -88.22
C ARG A 369 -36.49 118.60 -87.35
N LEU A 370 -36.98 117.53 -86.71
CA LEU A 370 -36.15 116.64 -85.90
C LEU A 370 -35.09 115.92 -86.72
N ALA A 371 -35.41 115.47 -87.95
CA ALA A 371 -34.42 114.95 -88.88
C ALA A 371 -33.34 116.02 -89.19
N SER A 372 -33.74 117.24 -89.57
CA SER A 372 -32.78 118.31 -89.85
C SER A 372 -31.91 118.71 -88.64
N LEU A 373 -32.45 118.61 -87.41
CA LEU A 373 -31.69 118.84 -86.18
C LEU A 373 -30.75 117.67 -85.87
N SER A 374 -31.12 116.44 -86.19
CA SER A 374 -30.25 115.26 -86.08
C SER A 374 -29.09 115.33 -87.09
N ASP A 375 -29.34 115.80 -88.31
CA ASP A 375 -28.30 116.03 -89.31
C ASP A 375 -27.36 117.18 -88.89
N ILE A 376 -27.90 118.26 -88.32
CA ILE A 376 -27.09 119.35 -87.74
C ILE A 376 -26.26 118.85 -86.55
N LEU A 377 -26.82 118.01 -85.68
CA LEU A 377 -26.11 117.45 -84.52
C LEU A 377 -24.99 116.50 -84.96
N THR A 378 -25.21 115.60 -85.92
CA THR A 378 -24.15 114.70 -86.43
C THR A 378 -23.05 115.47 -87.19
N LEU A 379 -23.39 116.57 -87.88
CA LEU A 379 -22.41 117.52 -88.42
C LEU A 379 -21.63 118.25 -87.30
N GLN A 380 -22.26 118.58 -86.18
CA GLN A 380 -21.60 119.18 -85.02
C GLN A 380 -20.71 118.17 -84.25
N GLU A 381 -21.14 116.92 -84.09
CA GLU A 381 -20.35 115.86 -83.46
C GLU A 381 -19.12 115.48 -84.30
N THR A 382 -19.24 115.46 -85.62
CA THR A 382 -18.08 115.28 -86.53
C THR A 382 -17.17 116.51 -86.61
N GLU A 383 -17.67 117.72 -86.31
CA GLU A 383 -16.85 118.92 -86.09
C GLU A 383 -16.14 118.92 -84.72
N LEU A 384 -16.81 118.47 -83.66
CA LEU A 384 -16.26 118.37 -82.31
C LEU A 384 -15.18 117.27 -82.25
N SER A 385 -15.40 116.14 -82.91
CA SER A 385 -14.42 115.04 -83.03
C SER A 385 -13.10 115.48 -83.65
N LYS A 386 -13.10 116.50 -84.53
CA LYS A 386 -11.88 117.10 -85.10
C LYS A 386 -11.20 118.10 -84.16
N LYS A 387 -11.91 118.64 -83.16
CA LYS A 387 -11.39 119.66 -82.22
C LYS A 387 -10.80 119.05 -80.94
N VAL A 388 -11.11 117.79 -80.63
CA VAL A 388 -10.52 117.03 -79.51
C VAL A 388 -9.01 116.77 -79.66
N GLN A 389 -8.44 116.92 -80.87
CA GLN A 389 -7.00 116.74 -81.12
C GLN A 389 -6.17 118.04 -80.97
N LEU A 390 -6.78 119.16 -80.53
CA LEU A 390 -6.09 120.44 -80.32
C LEU A 390 -6.58 121.18 -79.05
N GLN A 391 -6.08 120.79 -77.87
CA GLN A 391 -5.50 121.72 -76.86
C GLN A 391 -5.18 121.04 -75.50
N ASP A 392 -3.89 121.07 -75.16
CA ASP A 392 -3.33 121.37 -73.83
C ASP A 392 -2.59 122.73 -74.03
N PRO A 393 -2.35 123.63 -73.04
CA PRO A 393 -2.37 123.41 -71.58
C PRO A 393 -3.19 124.43 -70.76
N LEU A 394 -3.03 124.36 -69.42
CA LEU A 394 -3.47 125.32 -68.37
C LEU A 394 -4.85 125.11 -67.72
N GLN A 395 -5.16 123.89 -67.25
CA GLN A 395 -6.08 123.69 -66.11
C GLN A 395 -5.57 122.63 -65.11
N PRO A 396 -4.57 122.94 -64.26
CA PRO A 396 -3.99 121.97 -63.34
C PRO A 396 -4.96 121.51 -62.24
N GLU A 397 -5.93 122.34 -61.84
CA GLU A 397 -6.84 122.02 -60.73
C GLU A 397 -7.82 120.88 -61.06
N SER A 398 -8.32 120.80 -62.29
CA SER A 398 -9.24 119.73 -62.69
C SER A 398 -8.53 118.37 -62.69
N SER A 399 -7.32 118.32 -63.28
CA SER A 399 -6.48 117.12 -63.35
C SER A 399 -6.05 116.63 -61.96
N GLN A 400 -5.59 117.52 -61.07
CA GLN A 400 -5.20 117.14 -59.70
C GLN A 400 -6.40 116.63 -58.87
N LYS A 401 -7.58 117.23 -59.01
CA LYS A 401 -8.80 116.75 -58.33
C LYS A 401 -9.23 115.37 -58.86
N LEU A 402 -9.14 115.15 -60.18
CA LEU A 402 -9.41 113.84 -60.80
C LEU A 402 -8.40 112.78 -60.34
N GLN A 403 -7.11 113.12 -60.27
CA GLN A 403 -6.04 112.23 -59.84
C GLN A 403 -6.14 111.91 -58.33
N GLY A 404 -6.52 112.87 -57.49
CA GLY A 404 -6.82 112.64 -56.08
C GLY A 404 -8.03 111.73 -55.86
N LEU A 405 -9.09 111.89 -56.67
CA LEU A 405 -10.25 111.00 -56.68
C LEU A 405 -9.85 109.57 -57.11
N LEU A 406 -9.04 109.46 -58.17
CA LEU A 406 -8.53 108.19 -58.69
C LEU A 406 -7.66 107.45 -57.66
N THR A 407 -6.81 108.16 -56.93
CA THR A 407 -6.01 107.58 -55.84
C THR A 407 -6.91 107.09 -54.71
N ARG A 408 -7.87 107.89 -54.22
CA ARG A 408 -8.84 107.45 -53.19
C ARG A 408 -9.69 106.26 -53.64
N TRP A 409 -10.07 106.21 -54.92
CA TRP A 409 -10.77 105.07 -55.48
C TRP A 409 -9.89 103.81 -55.50
N ARG A 410 -8.62 103.92 -55.93
CA ARG A 410 -7.63 102.83 -55.87
C ARG A 410 -7.38 102.34 -54.45
N GLU A 411 -7.23 103.24 -53.48
CA GLU A 411 -7.09 102.92 -52.05
C GLU A 411 -8.31 102.15 -51.53
N LYS A 412 -9.53 102.60 -51.87
CA LYS A 412 -10.77 101.92 -51.46
C LYS A 412 -10.94 100.56 -52.12
N VAL A 413 -10.64 100.43 -53.41
CA VAL A 413 -10.65 99.16 -54.15
C VAL A 413 -9.60 98.19 -53.59
N PHE A 414 -8.38 98.65 -53.32
CA PHE A 414 -7.34 97.84 -52.68
C PHE A 414 -7.76 97.36 -51.29
N THR A 415 -8.35 98.25 -50.48
CA THR A 415 -8.89 97.90 -49.15
C THR A 415 -9.97 96.81 -49.26
N LEU A 416 -10.91 96.94 -50.21
CA LEU A 416 -11.96 95.95 -50.46
C LEU A 416 -11.40 94.62 -50.98
N LEU A 417 -10.38 94.64 -51.85
CA LEU A 417 -9.70 93.43 -52.32
C LEU A 417 -8.95 92.71 -51.19
N VAL A 418 -8.28 93.45 -50.29
CA VAL A 418 -7.62 92.86 -49.12
C VAL A 418 -8.65 92.30 -48.14
N GLN A 419 -9.78 92.96 -47.93
CA GLN A 419 -10.90 92.44 -47.12
C GLN A 419 -11.52 91.17 -47.73
N LEU A 420 -11.75 91.13 -49.04
CA LEU A 420 -12.25 89.95 -49.71
C LEU A 420 -11.24 88.79 -49.66
N LYS A 421 -9.94 89.07 -49.83
CA LYS A 421 -8.90 88.04 -49.74
C LYS A 421 -8.66 87.53 -48.33
N SER A 422 -8.79 88.36 -47.28
CA SER A 422 -8.73 87.85 -45.90
C SER A 422 -9.98 87.01 -45.54
N GLN A 423 -11.16 87.38 -46.05
CA GLN A 423 -12.37 86.56 -45.95
C GLN A 423 -12.21 85.22 -46.71
N GLU A 424 -11.74 85.23 -47.96
CA GLU A 424 -11.46 84.00 -48.72
C GLU A 424 -10.49 83.08 -47.99
N LEU A 425 -9.41 83.61 -47.41
CA LEU A 425 -8.45 82.82 -46.63
C LEU A 425 -9.11 82.24 -45.37
N GLY A 426 -9.84 83.05 -44.59
CA GLY A 426 -10.58 82.58 -43.42
C GLY A 426 -11.62 81.51 -43.76
N HIS A 427 -12.36 81.64 -44.86
CA HIS A 427 -13.27 80.60 -45.34
C HIS A 427 -12.53 79.32 -45.75
N ARG A 428 -11.38 79.43 -46.41
CA ARG A 428 -10.57 78.26 -46.79
C ARG A 428 -9.99 77.54 -45.57
N ASP A 429 -9.56 78.27 -44.54
CA ASP A 429 -9.03 77.67 -43.31
C ASP A 429 -10.15 77.05 -42.44
N ASN A 430 -11.32 77.70 -42.35
CA ASN A 430 -12.52 77.10 -41.77
C ASN A 430 -12.95 75.82 -42.53
N THR A 431 -12.84 75.82 -43.86
CA THR A 431 -13.15 74.63 -44.69
C THR A 431 -12.17 73.49 -44.44
N LYS A 432 -10.87 73.78 -44.25
CA LYS A 432 -9.86 72.77 -43.84
C LYS A 432 -10.19 72.20 -42.45
N LEU A 433 -10.55 73.06 -41.49
CA LEU A 433 -10.88 72.64 -40.13
C LEU A 433 -12.13 71.75 -40.09
N LEU A 434 -13.18 72.13 -40.84
CA LEU A 434 -14.37 71.29 -41.03
C LEU A 434 -14.04 69.97 -41.72
N GLY A 435 -13.24 70.00 -42.80
CA GLY A 435 -12.82 68.77 -43.50
C GLY A 435 -11.96 67.84 -42.64
N TRP A 436 -11.13 68.37 -41.75
CA TRP A 436 -10.41 67.58 -40.75
C TRP A 436 -11.37 67.00 -39.70
N LYS A 437 -12.33 67.80 -39.20
CA LYS A 437 -13.29 67.33 -38.20
C LYS A 437 -14.28 66.29 -38.75
N VAL A 438 -14.64 66.38 -40.03
CA VAL A 438 -15.40 65.33 -40.73
C VAL A 438 -14.61 64.03 -40.74
N LYS A 439 -13.33 64.05 -41.11
CA LYS A 439 -12.47 62.84 -41.08
C LYS A 439 -12.31 62.23 -39.69
N GLU A 440 -12.08 63.06 -38.68
CA GLU A 440 -12.02 62.59 -37.27
C GLU A 440 -13.34 61.92 -36.84
N LEU A 441 -14.48 62.36 -37.38
CA LEU A 441 -15.79 61.75 -37.14
C LEU A 441 -16.03 60.49 -37.99
N GLU A 442 -15.53 60.45 -39.23
CA GLU A 442 -15.55 59.25 -40.10
C GLU A 442 -14.73 58.12 -39.46
N GLU A 443 -13.48 58.39 -39.07
CA GLU A 443 -12.61 57.45 -38.33
C GLU A 443 -13.24 57.00 -36.99
N ALA A 444 -13.95 57.90 -36.30
CA ALA A 444 -14.68 57.62 -35.06
C ALA A 444 -16.04 56.92 -35.26
N VAL A 445 -16.51 56.77 -36.50
CA VAL A 445 -17.65 55.92 -36.88
C VAL A 445 -17.13 54.55 -37.32
N GLU A 446 -16.15 54.50 -38.23
CA GLU A 446 -15.53 53.23 -38.68
C GLU A 446 -15.03 52.37 -37.50
N SER A 447 -14.36 52.99 -36.53
CA SER A 447 -13.89 52.30 -35.31
C SER A 447 -15.00 51.85 -34.36
N LYS A 448 -16.18 52.50 -34.38
CA LYS A 448 -17.37 52.01 -33.67
C LYS A 448 -18.03 50.86 -34.41
N ASP A 449 -18.16 50.97 -35.73
CA ASP A 449 -18.76 49.93 -36.57
C ASP A 449 -17.93 48.64 -36.52
N GLN A 450 -16.60 48.76 -36.47
CA GLN A 450 -15.69 47.65 -36.16
C GLN A 450 -15.98 47.03 -34.78
N LYS A 451 -16.19 47.84 -33.72
CA LYS A 451 -16.55 47.30 -32.40
C LYS A 451 -17.94 46.65 -32.39
N VAL A 452 -18.92 47.23 -33.08
CA VAL A 452 -20.27 46.66 -33.24
C VAL A 452 -20.19 45.32 -33.98
N ALA A 453 -19.41 45.24 -35.05
CA ALA A 453 -19.17 43.98 -35.77
C ALA A 453 -18.54 42.91 -34.86
N LEU A 454 -17.51 43.25 -34.07
CA LEU A 454 -16.91 42.31 -33.11
C LEU A 454 -17.89 41.86 -32.02
N LEU A 455 -18.74 42.76 -31.52
CA LEU A 455 -19.78 42.42 -30.54
C LEU A 455 -20.90 41.57 -31.14
N LEU A 456 -21.26 41.76 -32.42
CA LEU A 456 -22.23 40.92 -33.12
C LEU A 456 -21.71 39.49 -33.30
N HIS A 457 -20.49 39.31 -33.82
CA HIS A 457 -19.88 37.97 -33.92
C HIS A 457 -19.75 37.30 -32.56
N SER A 458 -19.36 38.04 -31.50
CA SER A 458 -19.31 37.51 -30.14
C SER A 458 -20.69 37.09 -29.61
N LEU A 459 -21.75 37.81 -29.95
CA LEU A 459 -23.13 37.45 -29.59
C LEU A 459 -23.64 36.25 -30.39
N GLU A 460 -23.25 36.12 -31.66
CA GLU A 460 -23.52 34.95 -32.50
C GLU A 460 -22.79 33.71 -31.98
N ASP A 461 -21.51 33.81 -31.59
CA ASP A 461 -20.74 32.75 -30.93
C ASP A 461 -21.41 32.30 -29.63
N LYS A 462 -21.86 33.24 -28.77
CA LYS A 462 -22.60 32.89 -27.55
C LYS A 462 -23.98 32.30 -27.82
N THR A 463 -24.61 32.68 -28.93
CA THR A 463 -25.86 32.05 -29.39
C THR A 463 -25.59 30.62 -29.88
N ALA A 464 -24.46 30.37 -30.56
CA ALA A 464 -24.03 29.05 -30.98
C ALA A 464 -23.66 28.15 -29.78
N GLU A 465 -22.92 28.65 -28.79
CA GLU A 465 -22.65 27.94 -27.52
C GLU A 465 -23.94 27.49 -26.81
N VAL A 466 -24.90 28.41 -26.66
CA VAL A 466 -26.21 28.10 -26.05
C VAL A 466 -26.99 27.06 -26.88
N ASN A 467 -26.94 27.14 -28.21
CA ASN A 467 -27.59 26.16 -29.09
C ASN A 467 -26.91 24.77 -29.00
N MET A 468 -25.58 24.70 -28.91
CA MET A 468 -24.85 23.44 -28.71
C MET A 468 -25.22 22.79 -27.38
N GLU A 469 -25.26 23.56 -26.29
CA GLU A 469 -25.70 23.04 -24.98
C GLU A 469 -27.19 22.66 -24.96
N GLN A 470 -28.06 23.35 -25.68
CA GLN A 470 -29.44 22.89 -25.87
C GLN A 470 -29.53 21.55 -26.62
N VAL A 471 -28.73 21.35 -27.65
CA VAL A 471 -28.68 20.06 -28.39
C VAL A 471 -28.13 18.96 -27.48
N ARG A 472 -27.04 19.23 -26.75
CA ARG A 472 -26.43 18.31 -25.78
C ARG A 472 -27.39 17.89 -24.68
N ASN A 473 -28.18 18.82 -24.14
CA ASN A 473 -29.21 18.50 -23.16
C ASN A 473 -30.35 17.65 -23.76
N LYS A 474 -30.75 17.88 -25.02
CA LYS A 474 -31.73 17.04 -25.73
C LYS A 474 -31.20 15.63 -25.99
N THR A 475 -29.94 15.45 -26.37
CA THR A 475 -29.35 14.10 -26.57
C THR A 475 -29.23 13.34 -25.26
N LEU A 476 -28.77 13.99 -24.19
CA LEU A 476 -28.71 13.40 -22.84
C LEU A 476 -30.10 13.00 -22.31
N GLN A 477 -31.13 13.80 -22.58
CA GLN A 477 -32.52 13.44 -22.25
C GLN A 477 -33.01 12.23 -23.06
N ALA A 478 -32.71 12.16 -24.36
CA ALA A 478 -33.04 11.01 -25.20
C ALA A 478 -32.22 9.74 -24.82
N GLU A 479 -31.03 9.89 -24.25
CA GLU A 479 -30.25 8.78 -23.69
C GLU A 479 -30.82 8.30 -22.36
N ALA A 480 -31.19 9.20 -21.46
CA ALA A 480 -31.87 8.86 -20.21
C ALA A 480 -33.22 8.16 -20.43
N LEU A 481 -34.00 8.58 -21.43
CA LEU A 481 -35.24 7.91 -21.83
C LEU A 481 -34.96 6.51 -22.39
N ARG A 482 -34.03 6.36 -23.35
CA ARG A 482 -33.65 5.04 -23.89
C ARG A 482 -33.10 4.09 -22.82
N ALA A 483 -32.33 4.60 -21.85
CA ALA A 483 -31.85 3.82 -20.71
C ALA A 483 -33.00 3.39 -19.77
N SER A 484 -33.98 4.26 -19.53
CA SER A 484 -35.20 3.93 -18.76
C SER A 484 -36.05 2.86 -19.46
N GLU A 485 -36.25 2.99 -20.78
CA GLU A 485 -36.96 1.99 -21.59
C GLU A 485 -36.23 0.65 -21.61
N ALA A 486 -34.90 0.65 -21.75
CA ALA A 486 -34.08 -0.55 -21.67
C ALA A 486 -34.20 -1.22 -20.29
N ALA A 487 -34.13 -0.45 -19.20
CA ALA A 487 -34.31 -0.95 -17.85
C ALA A 487 -35.71 -1.55 -17.63
N GLN A 488 -36.78 -0.87 -18.08
CA GLN A 488 -38.14 -1.41 -18.04
C GLN A 488 -38.30 -2.70 -18.85
N ASN A 489 -37.64 -2.80 -20.02
CA ASN A 489 -37.70 -3.99 -20.85
C ASN A 489 -36.88 -5.16 -20.28
N LEU A 490 -35.78 -4.88 -19.56
CA LEU A 490 -35.07 -5.90 -18.78
C LEU A 490 -35.89 -6.35 -17.57
N GLN A 491 -36.55 -5.44 -16.85
CA GLN A 491 -37.44 -5.74 -15.74
C GLN A 491 -38.61 -6.65 -16.18
N ARG A 492 -39.31 -6.30 -17.26
CA ARG A 492 -40.38 -7.13 -17.86
C ARG A 492 -39.89 -8.52 -18.27
N ARG A 493 -38.64 -8.64 -18.74
CA ARG A 493 -38.02 -9.93 -19.08
C ARG A 493 -37.69 -10.75 -17.83
N ALA A 494 -37.18 -10.12 -16.78
CA ALA A 494 -36.93 -10.78 -15.49
C ALA A 494 -38.24 -11.32 -14.89
N GLU A 495 -39.29 -10.49 -14.83
CA GLU A 495 -40.63 -10.88 -14.38
C GLU A 495 -41.23 -12.03 -15.21
N ALA A 496 -41.03 -12.03 -16.54
CA ALA A 496 -41.46 -13.13 -17.40
C ALA A 496 -40.70 -14.43 -17.11
N VAL A 497 -39.39 -14.37 -16.85
CA VAL A 497 -38.56 -15.53 -16.48
C VAL A 497 -38.91 -16.05 -15.09
N GLU A 498 -39.12 -15.18 -14.10
CA GLU A 498 -39.57 -15.58 -12.75
C GLU A 498 -40.92 -16.30 -12.78
N ASN A 499 -41.86 -15.81 -13.59
CA ASN A 499 -43.16 -16.45 -13.77
C ASN A 499 -43.06 -17.78 -14.54
N ALA A 500 -42.16 -17.91 -15.50
CA ALA A 500 -41.87 -19.18 -16.16
C ALA A 500 -41.25 -20.21 -15.20
N LEU A 501 -40.30 -19.79 -14.35
CA LEU A 501 -39.69 -20.63 -13.31
C LEU A 501 -40.72 -21.06 -12.25
N ARG A 502 -41.63 -20.15 -11.85
CA ARG A 502 -42.77 -20.47 -10.98
C ARG A 502 -43.66 -21.56 -11.61
N GLY A 503 -44.05 -21.38 -12.87
CA GLY A 503 -44.85 -22.37 -13.62
C GLY A 503 -44.16 -23.72 -13.79
N LEU A 504 -42.83 -23.75 -13.95
CA LEU A 504 -42.03 -24.98 -13.96
C LEU A 504 -42.00 -25.67 -12.59
N GLY A 505 -41.92 -24.91 -11.48
CA GLY A 505 -42.05 -25.45 -10.13
C GLY A 505 -43.45 -26.04 -9.85
N GLU A 506 -44.50 -25.34 -10.29
CA GLU A 506 -45.88 -25.82 -10.24
C GLU A 506 -46.13 -27.03 -11.16
N PHE A 507 -45.39 -27.17 -12.26
CA PHE A 507 -45.41 -28.39 -13.08
C PHE A 507 -44.68 -29.55 -12.39
N ALA A 508 -43.47 -29.33 -11.87
CA ALA A 508 -42.66 -30.35 -11.21
C ALA A 508 -43.35 -30.93 -9.96
N THR A 509 -44.04 -30.09 -9.19
CA THR A 509 -44.83 -30.51 -8.02
C THR A 509 -46.09 -31.30 -8.40
N ARG A 510 -46.80 -30.93 -9.47
CA ARG A 510 -47.91 -31.75 -10.00
C ARG A 510 -47.42 -33.08 -10.59
N ALA A 511 -46.29 -33.08 -11.27
CA ALA A 511 -45.69 -34.30 -11.82
C ALA A 511 -45.27 -35.27 -10.71
N SER A 512 -44.62 -34.79 -9.63
CA SER A 512 -44.24 -35.65 -8.50
C SER A 512 -45.47 -36.19 -7.74
N GLN A 513 -46.52 -35.38 -7.58
CA GLN A 513 -47.82 -35.85 -7.06
C GLN A 513 -48.40 -36.98 -7.93
N GLN A 514 -48.46 -36.79 -9.25
CA GLN A 514 -48.95 -37.83 -10.18
C GLN A 514 -48.08 -39.09 -10.15
N PHE A 515 -46.75 -38.99 -10.04
CA PHE A 515 -45.90 -40.17 -9.90
C PHE A 515 -46.15 -40.93 -8.60
N LEU A 516 -46.38 -40.24 -7.48
CA LEU A 516 -46.75 -40.87 -6.20
C LEU A 516 -48.12 -41.55 -6.27
N GLU A 517 -49.13 -40.90 -6.87
CA GLU A 517 -50.45 -41.49 -7.12
C GLU A 517 -50.36 -42.76 -7.98
N GLN A 518 -49.56 -42.73 -9.05
CA GLN A 518 -49.31 -43.91 -9.88
C GLN A 518 -48.55 -44.99 -9.11
N GLU A 519 -47.57 -44.65 -8.26
CA GLU A 519 -46.84 -45.61 -7.43
C GLU A 519 -47.78 -46.40 -6.51
N GLU A 520 -48.76 -45.75 -5.88
CA GLU A 520 -49.80 -46.42 -5.09
C GLU A 520 -50.73 -47.29 -5.94
N VAL A 521 -51.09 -46.86 -7.16
CA VAL A 521 -51.83 -47.71 -8.11
C VAL A 521 -51.02 -48.93 -8.52
N TRP A 522 -49.70 -48.81 -8.76
CA TRP A 522 -48.82 -49.94 -9.06
C TRP A 522 -48.66 -50.88 -7.87
N LYS A 523 -48.52 -50.38 -6.64
CA LYS A 523 -48.52 -51.19 -5.40
C LYS A 523 -49.82 -51.98 -5.25
N ALA A 524 -50.97 -51.35 -5.48
CA ALA A 524 -52.27 -52.01 -5.46
C ALA A 524 -52.44 -53.05 -6.59
N ALA A 525 -51.96 -52.74 -7.81
CA ALA A 525 -51.98 -53.65 -8.95
C ALA A 525 -51.06 -54.87 -8.73
N PHE A 526 -49.86 -54.68 -8.20
CA PHE A 526 -48.93 -55.75 -7.83
C PHE A 526 -49.51 -56.66 -6.75
N SER A 527 -50.13 -56.08 -5.72
CA SER A 527 -50.84 -56.82 -4.66
C SER A 527 -51.98 -57.68 -5.22
N ARG A 528 -52.76 -57.14 -6.18
CA ARG A 528 -53.78 -57.89 -6.92
C ARG A 528 -53.19 -58.99 -7.81
N LEU A 529 -52.06 -58.73 -8.47
CA LEU A 529 -51.37 -59.70 -9.32
C LEU A 529 -50.79 -60.87 -8.50
N ALA A 530 -50.23 -60.62 -7.32
CA ALA A 530 -49.84 -61.67 -6.38
C ALA A 530 -51.06 -62.53 -5.96
N GLY A 531 -52.20 -61.89 -5.65
CA GLY A 531 -53.46 -62.59 -5.40
C GLY A 531 -53.97 -63.43 -6.58
N LEU A 532 -53.77 -62.96 -7.82
CA LEU A 532 -54.07 -63.73 -9.04
C LEU A 532 -53.06 -64.87 -9.26
N GLY A 533 -51.77 -64.67 -8.97
CA GLY A 533 -50.74 -65.73 -9.02
C GLY A 533 -51.06 -66.89 -8.05
N ASN A 534 -51.55 -66.57 -6.85
CA ASN A 534 -52.05 -67.56 -5.90
C ASN A 534 -53.27 -68.34 -6.44
N ARG A 535 -54.16 -67.68 -7.19
CA ARG A 535 -55.31 -68.32 -7.86
C ARG A 535 -54.89 -69.14 -9.09
N ILE A 536 -53.94 -68.66 -9.88
CA ILE A 536 -53.42 -69.35 -11.08
C ILE A 536 -52.61 -70.57 -10.68
N SER A 537 -51.76 -70.51 -9.66
CA SER A 537 -51.03 -71.67 -9.15
C SER A 537 -51.95 -72.74 -8.52
N PHE A 538 -53.09 -72.34 -7.97
CA PHE A 538 -54.16 -73.28 -7.58
C PHE A 538 -54.91 -73.86 -8.79
N ALA A 539 -55.18 -73.05 -9.82
CA ALA A 539 -55.83 -73.49 -11.05
C ALA A 539 -54.94 -74.42 -11.91
N ALA A 540 -53.64 -74.14 -12.01
CA ALA A 540 -52.66 -74.97 -12.71
C ALA A 540 -52.64 -76.39 -12.12
N LYS A 541 -52.49 -76.52 -10.79
CA LYS A 541 -52.60 -77.80 -10.06
C LYS A 541 -53.88 -78.58 -10.38
N ARG A 542 -55.01 -77.88 -10.61
CA ARG A 542 -56.26 -78.49 -11.09
C ARG A 542 -56.25 -78.86 -12.58
N VAL A 543 -55.64 -78.05 -13.44
CA VAL A 543 -55.50 -78.35 -14.89
C VAL A 543 -54.54 -79.51 -15.12
N ASP A 544 -53.43 -79.60 -14.39
CA ASP A 544 -52.50 -80.74 -14.41
C ASP A 544 -53.25 -82.05 -14.09
N THR A 545 -54.11 -82.00 -13.07
CA THR A 545 -55.01 -83.10 -12.69
C THR A 545 -55.99 -83.49 -13.80
N ILE A 546 -56.43 -82.54 -14.63
CA ILE A 546 -57.37 -82.79 -15.75
C ILE A 546 -56.64 -83.21 -17.03
N HIS A 547 -55.46 -82.67 -17.32
CA HIS A 547 -54.67 -83.00 -18.50
C HIS A 547 -54.31 -84.50 -18.55
N GLY A 548 -53.96 -85.08 -17.39
CA GLY A 548 -53.78 -86.52 -17.23
C GLY A 548 -55.00 -87.37 -17.62
N LEU A 549 -56.21 -86.81 -17.57
CA LEU A 549 -57.46 -87.48 -17.98
C LEU A 549 -57.80 -87.28 -19.47
N VAL A 550 -57.24 -86.25 -20.13
CA VAL A 550 -57.60 -85.88 -21.52
C VAL A 550 -56.65 -86.48 -22.55
N CYS A 551 -55.35 -86.60 -22.24
CA CYS A 551 -54.42 -87.32 -23.11
C CYS A 551 -54.81 -88.79 -23.33
N GLN A 552 -55.54 -89.37 -22.37
CA GLN A 552 -56.19 -90.68 -22.45
C GLN A 552 -57.24 -90.79 -23.58
N LYS A 553 -57.86 -89.67 -24.01
CA LYS A 553 -58.90 -89.66 -25.06
C LYS A 553 -58.41 -89.33 -26.47
N MET A 554 -57.43 -88.44 -26.62
CA MET A 554 -57.03 -87.94 -27.95
C MET A 554 -56.36 -88.98 -28.86
N ALA A 555 -55.95 -90.13 -28.33
CA ALA A 555 -55.39 -91.24 -29.11
C ALA A 555 -56.38 -91.87 -30.11
N LEU A 556 -57.65 -91.45 -30.15
CA LEU A 556 -58.75 -92.14 -30.80
C LEU A 556 -59.25 -91.60 -32.20
N ALA A 557 -58.78 -90.46 -32.82
CA ALA A 557 -59.44 -89.82 -34.04
C ALA A 557 -58.72 -88.65 -34.88
N ARG A 558 -58.50 -88.53 -36.25
CA ARG A 558 -57.81 -87.32 -37.00
C ARG A 558 -58.24 -86.79 -38.58
N LEU A 559 -58.59 -85.42 -39.12
CA LEU A 559 -59.28 -84.63 -40.49
C LEU A 559 -59.14 -83.01 -41.24
N HIS A 560 -59.98 -82.23 -42.24
CA HIS A 560 -59.83 -80.91 -43.34
C HIS A 560 -60.93 -79.69 -44.07
N GLN A 561 -60.77 -78.60 -45.10
CA GLN A 561 -61.67 -77.28 -45.75
C GLN A 561 -61.66 -76.35 -47.30
N GLU A 562 -62.33 -75.06 -47.74
CA GLU A 562 -62.80 -74.25 -49.19
C GLU A 562 -62.94 -72.54 -49.72
N GLU A 563 -63.50 -71.87 -50.95
CA GLU A 563 -63.52 -70.32 -51.70
C GLU A 563 -64.59 -69.45 -52.86
N LYS A 564 -64.53 -68.12 -53.59
CA LYS A 564 -65.27 -67.30 -54.92
C LYS A 564 -65.39 -65.58 -55.47
N VAL A 565 -65.98 -64.91 -56.69
CA VAL A 565 -66.01 -63.35 -57.46
C VAL A 565 -67.11 -62.64 -58.68
N CYS A 566 -67.39 -61.45 -59.58
CA CYS A 566 -67.26 -59.87 -60.24
C CYS A 566 -68.26 -59.13 -61.54
N ALA A 567 -68.50 -57.92 -62.42
CA ALA A 567 -68.36 -56.31 -62.98
C ALA A 567 -69.22 -55.41 -64.30
N SER A 568 -69.21 -54.00 -64.84
CA SER A 568 -70.03 -53.08 -66.05
C SER A 568 -69.78 -51.48 -66.83
N ARG A 569 -70.54 -50.66 -67.86
CA ARG A 569 -70.41 -49.16 -68.73
C ARG A 569 -71.43 -48.21 -69.85
N SER A 570 -71.28 -46.83 -70.42
CA SER A 570 -71.62 -45.90 -71.83
C SER A 570 -72.48 -44.43 -72.38
N GLU A 571 -72.07 -43.36 -73.35
CA GLU A 571 -72.40 -42.24 -74.63
C GLU A 571 -73.36 -40.81 -75.13
N GLN A 572 -73.11 -39.69 -76.12
CA GLN A 572 -73.98 -38.43 -76.90
C GLN A 572 -73.60 -37.17 -78.13
N GLU A 573 -74.37 -36.03 -78.76
CA GLU A 573 -74.16 -34.90 -80.04
C GLU A 573 -75.04 -33.42 -80.60
N ARG A 574 -74.74 -32.29 -81.56
CA ARG A 574 -75.56 -30.95 -82.30
C ARG A 574 -75.07 -29.62 -83.40
N VAL A 575 -75.82 -28.68 -84.29
CA VAL A 575 -75.46 -27.35 -85.31
C VAL A 575 -76.45 -26.05 -86.03
N GLN A 576 -76.15 -24.84 -86.88
CA GLN A 576 -77.00 -23.58 -87.69
C GLN A 576 -76.53 -22.25 -88.78
N PRO A 577 -77.32 -21.17 -89.50
CA PRO A 577 -77.13 -19.99 -90.72
C PRO A 577 -77.63 -18.29 -90.84
N LEU A 578 -77.84 -17.12 -91.77
CA LEU A 578 -77.85 -16.26 -93.25
C LEU A 578 -78.33 -14.55 -93.45
N TYR A 579 -78.49 -13.37 -94.39
CA TYR A 579 -78.32 -12.45 -95.82
C TYR A 579 -78.84 -10.76 -96.13
N GLU A 580 -78.71 -9.79 -97.28
CA GLU A 580 -79.12 -8.17 -97.66
C GLU A 580 -79.15 -7.21 -99.18
N ASP A 581 -79.36 -5.75 -99.49
CA ASP A 581 -79.77 -4.73 -100.82
C ASP A 581 -79.26 -3.14 -101.48
N LEU A 582 -79.97 -2.04 -102.20
CA LEU A 582 -79.69 -0.95 -103.48
C LEU A 582 -79.58 0.79 -103.94
N GLN A 583 -80.43 1.76 -104.69
CA GLN A 583 -80.33 2.86 -106.00
C GLN A 583 -80.11 4.58 -106.49
N ALA A 584 -80.94 5.58 -107.22
CA ALA A 584 -80.78 6.86 -108.25
C ALA A 584 -80.20 8.32 -108.01
N GLU A 585 -79.89 8.66 -106.78
CA GLU A 585 -79.32 9.94 -106.37
C GLU A 585 -77.88 10.18 -106.90
N LEU A 586 -77.39 9.25 -107.72
CA LEU A 586 -76.04 9.10 -108.23
C LEU A 586 -75.40 10.38 -108.78
N GLN A 587 -76.10 11.22 -109.55
CA GLN A 587 -75.45 12.42 -110.13
C GLN A 587 -75.14 13.49 -109.09
N ARG A 588 -75.99 13.70 -108.09
CA ARG A 588 -75.72 14.66 -106.99
C ARG A 588 -74.55 14.15 -106.14
N LEU A 589 -74.50 12.84 -105.92
CA LEU A 589 -73.40 12.09 -105.31
C LEU A 589 -72.09 12.06 -106.17
N HIS A 590 -72.03 12.72 -107.32
CA HIS A 590 -70.77 13.03 -108.02
C HIS A 590 -70.23 14.40 -107.59
N GLU A 591 -71.02 15.47 -107.70
CA GLU A 591 -70.57 16.83 -107.40
C GLU A 591 -70.28 17.02 -105.90
N GLU A 592 -71.14 16.49 -105.04
CA GLU A 592 -70.96 16.51 -103.57
C GLU A 592 -69.68 15.77 -103.18
N ARG A 593 -69.41 14.61 -103.81
CA ARG A 593 -68.18 13.83 -103.62
C ARG A 593 -66.93 14.56 -104.10
N ASP A 594 -66.97 15.26 -105.22
CA ASP A 594 -65.80 15.99 -105.72
C ASP A 594 -65.46 17.19 -104.83
N GLN A 595 -66.47 17.91 -104.31
CA GLN A 595 -66.30 18.96 -103.29
C GLN A 595 -65.73 18.39 -101.99
N LEU A 596 -66.33 17.32 -101.45
CA LEU A 596 -65.82 16.59 -100.29
C LEU A 596 -64.38 16.09 -100.52
N SER A 597 -64.00 15.71 -101.75
CA SER A 597 -62.62 15.31 -102.06
C SER A 597 -61.60 16.43 -101.88
N LEU A 598 -62.00 17.69 -102.12
CA LEU A 598 -61.13 18.86 -101.95
C LEU A 598 -61.05 19.28 -100.47
N GLU A 599 -62.16 19.18 -99.75
CA GLU A 599 -62.18 19.42 -98.30
C GLU A 599 -61.40 18.35 -97.54
N LEU A 600 -61.53 17.07 -97.91
CA LEU A 600 -60.73 15.97 -97.37
C LEU A 600 -59.23 16.17 -97.65
N LYS A 601 -58.82 16.64 -98.84
CA LYS A 601 -57.41 16.95 -99.15
C LYS A 601 -56.87 18.10 -98.29
N ARG A 602 -57.65 19.17 -98.09
CA ARG A 602 -57.29 20.30 -97.21
C ARG A 602 -57.22 19.86 -95.74
N GLY A 603 -58.18 19.06 -95.31
CA GLY A 603 -58.22 18.45 -93.97
C GLY A 603 -57.01 17.55 -93.72
N ALA A 604 -56.68 16.67 -94.66
CA ALA A 604 -55.48 15.82 -94.60
C ALA A 604 -54.20 16.65 -94.47
N GLN A 605 -54.00 17.68 -95.29
CA GLN A 605 -52.82 18.57 -95.20
C GLN A 605 -52.75 19.32 -93.86
N LEU A 606 -53.89 19.75 -93.31
CA LEU A 606 -53.93 20.39 -91.99
C LEU A 606 -53.62 19.40 -90.86
N ILE A 607 -54.12 18.16 -90.97
CA ILE A 607 -53.81 17.06 -90.04
C ILE A 607 -52.33 16.70 -90.13
N GLU A 608 -51.76 16.52 -91.33
CA GLU A 608 -50.34 16.26 -91.55
C GLU A 608 -49.47 17.35 -90.93
N LYS A 609 -49.80 18.63 -91.14
CA LYS A 609 -49.09 19.74 -90.50
C LYS A 609 -49.21 19.69 -88.97
N LYS A 610 -50.39 19.41 -88.41
CA LYS A 610 -50.59 19.31 -86.96
C LYS A 610 -49.91 18.08 -86.35
N VAL A 611 -49.80 16.99 -87.10
CA VAL A 611 -49.02 15.81 -86.72
C VAL A 611 -47.52 16.10 -86.77
N ALA A 612 -47.03 16.88 -87.74
CA ALA A 612 -45.64 17.33 -87.78
C ALA A 612 -45.32 18.27 -86.60
N GLU A 613 -46.12 19.32 -86.38
CA GLU A 613 -46.00 20.22 -85.22
C GLU A 613 -46.05 19.46 -83.87
N ALA A 614 -46.82 18.36 -83.78
CA ALA A 614 -46.89 17.52 -82.59
C ALA A 614 -45.66 16.60 -82.43
N ARG A 615 -45.13 16.06 -83.54
CA ARG A 615 -43.89 15.26 -83.53
C ARG A 615 -42.70 16.10 -83.11
N GLU A 616 -42.51 17.28 -83.69
CA GLU A 616 -41.41 18.20 -83.34
C GLU A 616 -41.42 18.55 -81.85
N ARG A 617 -42.60 18.78 -81.25
CA ARG A 617 -42.74 19.00 -79.80
C ARG A 617 -42.35 17.78 -79.00
N VAL A 618 -42.90 16.60 -79.32
CA VAL A 618 -42.57 15.35 -78.62
C VAL A 618 -41.09 15.00 -78.77
N GLU A 619 -40.46 15.31 -79.92
CA GLU A 619 -39.03 15.11 -80.14
C GLU A 619 -38.17 16.08 -79.31
N ALA A 620 -38.60 17.34 -79.14
CA ALA A 620 -37.97 18.30 -78.24
C ALA A 620 -38.14 17.91 -76.76
N ASP A 621 -39.36 17.53 -76.34
CA ASP A 621 -39.65 17.03 -74.99
C ASP A 621 -38.78 15.78 -74.68
N LEU A 622 -38.63 14.87 -75.66
CA LEU A 622 -37.76 13.69 -75.56
C LEU A 622 -36.26 14.03 -75.55
N GLN A 623 -35.83 15.17 -76.12
CA GLN A 623 -34.44 15.64 -76.00
C GLN A 623 -34.20 16.23 -74.61
N GLU A 624 -35.08 17.11 -74.13
CA GLU A 624 -34.98 17.71 -72.79
C GLU A 624 -35.01 16.62 -71.70
N MET A 625 -35.89 15.62 -71.82
CA MET A 625 -35.93 14.48 -70.90
C MET A 625 -34.65 13.61 -70.94
N LYS A 626 -33.97 13.49 -72.09
CA LYS A 626 -32.67 12.79 -72.18
C LYS A 626 -31.55 13.60 -71.52
N GLU A 627 -31.55 14.92 -71.66
CA GLU A 627 -30.56 15.80 -71.03
C GLU A 627 -30.74 15.86 -69.50
N ARG A 628 -32.00 15.93 -69.04
CA ARG A 628 -32.35 15.72 -67.62
C ARG A 628 -31.91 14.34 -67.12
N SER A 629 -32.13 13.28 -67.89
CA SER A 629 -31.70 11.93 -67.52
C SER A 629 -30.17 11.79 -67.44
N ARG A 630 -29.42 12.45 -68.32
CA ARG A 630 -27.95 12.47 -68.30
C ARG A 630 -27.40 13.22 -67.09
N SER A 631 -27.85 14.45 -66.87
CA SER A 631 -27.42 15.26 -65.71
C SER A 631 -27.78 14.61 -64.37
N LEU A 632 -28.92 13.90 -64.28
CA LEU A 632 -29.25 13.07 -63.12
C LEU A 632 -28.34 11.84 -62.99
N GLN A 633 -27.95 11.19 -64.09
CA GLN A 633 -27.00 10.07 -64.07
C GLN A 633 -25.60 10.54 -63.65
N GLU A 634 -25.09 11.63 -64.22
CA GLU A 634 -23.81 12.27 -63.87
C GLU A 634 -23.78 12.66 -62.38
N ALA A 635 -24.89 13.21 -61.85
CA ALA A 635 -25.01 13.53 -60.43
C ALA A 635 -25.05 12.27 -59.52
N LEU A 636 -25.64 11.16 -59.99
CA LEU A 636 -25.62 9.88 -59.27
C LEU A 636 -24.24 9.23 -59.29
N GLU A 637 -23.51 9.30 -60.41
CA GLU A 637 -22.13 8.81 -60.54
C GLU A 637 -21.18 9.63 -59.65
N ALA A 638 -21.29 10.97 -59.66
CA ALA A 638 -20.54 11.84 -58.75
C ALA A 638 -20.84 11.57 -57.26
N LYS A 639 -22.11 11.31 -56.92
CA LYS A 639 -22.50 10.88 -55.56
C LYS A 639 -21.94 9.50 -55.20
N GLY A 640 -21.87 8.58 -56.15
CA GLY A 640 -21.26 7.26 -55.99
C GLY A 640 -19.78 7.35 -55.60
N LEU A 641 -19.01 8.18 -56.32
CA LEU A 641 -17.59 8.43 -56.01
C LEU A 641 -17.42 9.04 -54.60
N LEU A 642 -18.25 10.01 -54.23
CA LEU A 642 -18.23 10.59 -52.88
C LEU A 642 -18.58 9.57 -51.79
N GLU A 643 -19.49 8.63 -52.04
CA GLU A 643 -19.76 7.52 -51.13
C GLU A 643 -18.61 6.51 -51.04
N GLU A 644 -17.89 6.25 -52.13
CA GLU A 644 -16.70 5.40 -52.12
C GLU A 644 -15.56 6.03 -51.32
N ASP A 645 -15.27 7.31 -51.51
CA ASP A 645 -14.23 8.00 -50.75
C ASP A 645 -14.60 8.15 -49.26
N LEU A 646 -15.88 8.35 -48.94
CA LEU A 646 -16.36 8.30 -47.55
C LEU A 646 -16.18 6.90 -46.93
N ARG A 647 -16.45 5.83 -47.68
CA ARG A 647 -16.21 4.44 -47.23
C ARG A 647 -14.72 4.18 -47.00
N ARG A 648 -13.85 4.62 -47.91
CA ARG A 648 -12.37 4.51 -47.75
C ARG A 648 -11.91 5.22 -46.47
N GLN A 649 -12.40 6.45 -46.22
CA GLN A 649 -12.09 7.18 -44.99
C GLN A 649 -12.62 6.47 -43.73
N GLN A 650 -13.83 5.91 -43.78
CA GLN A 650 -14.38 5.12 -42.69
C GLN A 650 -13.50 3.89 -42.40
N GLU A 651 -13.21 3.06 -43.40
CA GLU A 651 -12.34 1.89 -43.27
C GLU A 651 -10.95 2.27 -42.72
N ASP A 652 -10.35 3.38 -43.16
CA ASP A 652 -9.04 3.83 -42.66
C ASP A 652 -9.10 4.34 -41.21
N THR A 653 -10.19 5.00 -40.80
CA THR A 653 -10.40 5.33 -39.37
C THR A 653 -10.68 4.09 -38.52
N GLU A 654 -11.38 3.08 -39.06
CA GLU A 654 -11.59 1.79 -38.38
C GLU A 654 -10.27 1.05 -38.21
N ARG A 655 -9.42 0.95 -39.25
CA ARG A 655 -8.05 0.41 -39.18
C ARG A 655 -7.19 1.12 -38.14
N GLN A 656 -7.27 2.45 -38.06
CA GLN A 656 -6.55 3.24 -37.05
C GLN A 656 -7.06 2.97 -35.63
N LEU A 657 -8.38 2.86 -35.44
CA LEU A 657 -8.99 2.51 -34.16
C LEU A 657 -8.67 1.06 -33.74
N GLU A 658 -8.59 0.12 -34.68
CA GLU A 658 -8.16 -1.25 -34.42
C GLU A 658 -6.68 -1.33 -34.05
N ALA A 659 -5.79 -0.61 -34.75
CA ALA A 659 -4.38 -0.51 -34.37
C ALA A 659 -4.22 0.07 -32.96
N ALA A 660 -4.90 1.19 -32.66
CA ALA A 660 -4.87 1.81 -31.33
C ALA A 660 -5.43 0.89 -30.22
N ARG A 661 -6.45 0.07 -30.53
CA ARG A 661 -6.96 -0.96 -29.60
C ARG A 661 -5.94 -2.08 -29.37
N GLN A 662 -5.25 -2.54 -30.41
CA GLN A 662 -4.20 -3.56 -30.27
C GLN A 662 -3.00 -3.04 -29.47
N ASP A 663 -2.59 -1.79 -29.68
CA ASP A 663 -1.50 -1.18 -28.90
C ASP A 663 -1.91 -0.91 -27.44
N LEU A 664 -3.17 -0.55 -27.18
CA LEU A 664 -3.72 -0.51 -25.83
C LEU A 664 -3.67 -1.90 -25.17
N GLN A 665 -4.15 -2.95 -25.85
CA GLN A 665 -4.11 -4.33 -25.36
C GLN A 665 -2.67 -4.79 -25.06
N ARG A 666 -1.71 -4.53 -25.95
CA ARG A 666 -0.28 -4.80 -25.72
C ARG A 666 0.24 -4.06 -24.47
N SER A 667 -0.20 -2.83 -24.24
CA SER A 667 0.20 -2.07 -23.04
C SER A 667 -0.44 -2.60 -21.76
N GLU A 668 -1.68 -3.11 -21.84
CA GLU A 668 -2.37 -3.79 -20.73
C GLU A 668 -1.71 -5.14 -20.39
N GLU A 669 -1.36 -5.95 -21.41
CA GLU A 669 -0.60 -7.20 -21.26
C GLU A 669 0.77 -6.97 -20.61
N VAL A 670 1.51 -5.94 -21.05
CA VAL A 670 2.80 -5.56 -20.44
C VAL A 670 2.60 -5.06 -19.00
N ALA A 671 1.56 -4.27 -18.73
CA ALA A 671 1.24 -3.82 -17.37
C ALA A 671 0.86 -5.00 -16.45
N ASP A 672 0.13 -6.00 -16.96
CA ASP A 672 -0.20 -7.22 -16.21
C ASP A 672 0.97 -8.19 -16.06
N GLY A 673 1.93 -8.20 -16.99
CA GLY A 673 3.24 -8.83 -16.82
C GLY A 673 4.03 -8.21 -15.67
N LEU A 674 4.20 -6.88 -15.67
CA LEU A 674 4.86 -6.14 -14.59
C LEU A 674 4.13 -6.31 -13.24
N ARG A 675 2.79 -6.38 -13.23
CA ARG A 675 2.00 -6.72 -12.02
C ARG A 675 2.17 -8.16 -11.56
N GLN A 676 2.60 -9.09 -12.41
CA GLN A 676 2.95 -10.47 -12.03
C GLN A 676 4.37 -10.53 -11.47
N GLU A 677 5.33 -9.89 -12.12
CA GLU A 677 6.72 -9.78 -11.64
C GLU A 677 6.78 -9.09 -10.26
N LEU A 678 6.06 -7.97 -10.08
CA LEU A 678 5.94 -7.28 -8.79
C LEU A 678 5.21 -8.11 -7.71
N ARG A 679 4.42 -9.12 -8.08
CA ARG A 679 3.87 -10.10 -7.11
C ARG A 679 4.92 -11.15 -6.76
N HIS A 680 5.58 -11.74 -7.76
CA HIS A 680 6.63 -12.74 -7.56
C HIS A 680 7.74 -12.22 -6.65
N LEU A 681 8.27 -11.01 -6.95
CA LEU A 681 9.29 -10.35 -6.14
C LEU A 681 8.81 -10.09 -4.69
N ARG A 682 7.56 -9.68 -4.48
CA ARG A 682 7.00 -9.51 -3.13
C ARG A 682 6.92 -10.82 -2.39
N GLU A 683 6.44 -11.88 -3.03
CA GLU A 683 6.40 -13.22 -2.43
C GLU A 683 7.81 -13.75 -2.12
N GLU A 684 8.82 -13.46 -2.95
CA GLU A 684 10.23 -13.78 -2.67
C GLU A 684 10.79 -13.01 -1.48
N TYR A 685 10.54 -11.69 -1.39
CA TYR A 685 10.91 -10.90 -0.22
C TYR A 685 10.18 -11.36 1.05
N GLU A 686 8.89 -11.71 0.96
CA GLU A 686 8.10 -12.23 2.09
C GLU A 686 8.62 -13.61 2.55
N ARG A 687 8.95 -14.52 1.62
CA ARG A 687 9.61 -15.81 1.92
C ARG A 687 10.95 -15.59 2.60
N ALA A 688 11.83 -14.75 2.03
CA ALA A 688 13.15 -14.46 2.60
C ALA A 688 13.06 -13.81 3.99
N LEU A 689 12.08 -12.93 4.22
CA LEU A 689 11.81 -12.37 5.55
C LEU A 689 11.31 -13.45 6.53
N GLN A 690 10.39 -14.33 6.12
CA GLN A 690 9.92 -15.45 6.93
C GLN A 690 11.05 -16.42 7.29
N GLU A 691 11.93 -16.75 6.35
CA GLU A 691 13.12 -17.58 6.59
C GLU A 691 14.08 -16.93 7.60
N LYS A 692 14.35 -15.62 7.48
CA LYS A 692 15.20 -14.90 8.43
C LYS A 692 14.55 -14.81 9.82
N VAL A 693 13.23 -14.60 9.91
CA VAL A 693 12.50 -14.64 11.18
C VAL A 693 12.58 -16.04 11.81
N ALA A 694 12.29 -17.11 11.05
CA ALA A 694 12.38 -18.48 11.55
C ALA A 694 13.81 -18.88 11.95
N ALA A 695 14.84 -18.40 11.25
CA ALA A 695 16.23 -18.59 11.64
C ALA A 695 16.56 -17.92 12.98
N ILE A 696 16.09 -16.68 13.20
CA ILE A 696 16.26 -15.97 14.47
C ILE A 696 15.46 -16.65 15.59
N GLU A 697 14.20 -17.01 15.35
CA GLU A 697 13.37 -17.71 16.32
C GLU A 697 13.98 -19.06 16.72
N THR A 698 14.46 -19.87 15.77
CA THR A 698 15.12 -21.15 16.08
C THR A 698 16.46 -20.96 16.78
N GLN A 699 17.19 -19.86 16.55
CA GLN A 699 18.39 -19.56 17.32
C GLN A 699 18.04 -19.16 18.77
N LEU A 700 17.07 -18.26 18.97
CA LEU A 700 16.60 -17.89 20.31
C LEU A 700 16.08 -19.10 21.11
N HIS A 701 15.40 -20.05 20.47
CA HIS A 701 15.01 -21.31 21.12
C HIS A 701 16.22 -22.18 21.52
N LYS A 702 17.28 -22.24 20.71
CA LYS A 702 18.53 -22.94 21.10
C LYS A 702 19.18 -22.25 22.29
N ASP A 703 19.38 -20.93 22.22
CA ASP A 703 20.03 -20.11 23.24
C ASP A 703 19.30 -20.21 24.59
N LEU A 704 17.96 -20.16 24.58
CA LEU A 704 17.13 -20.41 25.76
C LEU A 704 17.32 -21.84 26.28
N SER A 705 17.34 -22.85 25.43
CA SER A 705 17.56 -24.25 25.85
C SER A 705 18.98 -24.49 26.40
N GLU A 706 19.97 -23.73 25.95
CA GLU A 706 21.34 -23.76 26.48
C GLU A 706 21.42 -23.07 27.84
N MET A 707 20.80 -21.89 27.98
CA MET A 707 20.70 -21.20 29.26
C MET A 707 19.93 -22.01 30.31
N GLU A 708 18.85 -22.70 29.92
CA GLU A 708 18.13 -23.64 30.80
C GLU A 708 19.00 -24.84 31.22
N LYS A 709 19.84 -25.40 30.34
CA LYS A 709 20.79 -26.46 30.72
C LYS A 709 21.81 -25.94 31.72
N CYS A 710 22.49 -24.84 31.39
CA CYS A 710 23.49 -24.19 32.27
C CYS A 710 22.90 -23.84 33.64
N LEU A 711 21.67 -23.34 33.70
CA LEU A 711 20.97 -23.01 34.94
C LEU A 711 20.57 -24.27 35.74
N ASN A 712 20.22 -25.37 35.09
CA ASN A 712 19.96 -26.64 35.76
C ASN A 712 21.25 -27.34 36.24
N ASP A 713 22.36 -27.20 35.51
CA ASP A 713 23.67 -27.69 35.95
C ASP A 713 24.27 -26.83 37.07
N ALA A 714 24.11 -25.51 37.04
CA ALA A 714 24.41 -24.64 38.18
C ALA A 714 23.61 -25.02 39.44
N ARG A 715 22.32 -25.37 39.29
CA ARG A 715 21.50 -25.93 40.39
C ARG A 715 22.01 -27.29 40.89
N ARG A 716 22.51 -28.15 40.00
CA ARG A 716 23.12 -29.45 40.36
C ARG A 716 24.43 -29.27 41.12
N GLU A 717 25.34 -28.41 40.64
CA GLU A 717 26.60 -28.12 41.33
C GLU A 717 26.37 -27.40 42.66
N HIS A 718 25.45 -26.45 42.75
CA HIS A 718 25.00 -25.88 44.02
C HIS A 718 24.47 -26.95 44.98
N THR A 719 23.67 -27.91 44.49
CA THR A 719 23.16 -29.02 45.32
C THR A 719 24.28 -29.93 45.80
N LYS A 720 25.25 -30.26 44.93
CA LYS A 720 26.46 -31.01 45.30
C LYS A 720 27.28 -30.25 46.36
N ALA A 721 27.50 -28.95 46.19
CA ALA A 721 28.22 -28.11 47.14
C ALA A 721 27.53 -28.08 48.51
N VAL A 722 26.21 -27.89 48.56
CA VAL A 722 25.42 -27.94 49.81
C VAL A 722 25.47 -29.33 50.46
N VAL A 723 25.50 -30.42 49.68
CA VAL A 723 25.68 -31.78 50.22
C VAL A 723 27.09 -32.00 50.75
N ALA A 724 28.12 -31.51 50.06
CA ALA A 724 29.52 -31.60 50.45
C ALA A 724 29.80 -30.79 51.73
N LEU A 725 29.31 -29.55 51.81
CA LEU A 725 29.35 -28.72 53.02
C LEU A 725 28.68 -29.45 54.19
N ARG A 726 27.47 -29.99 54.00
CA ARG A 726 26.78 -30.81 55.01
C ARG A 726 27.46 -32.14 55.34
N GLN A 727 28.42 -32.61 54.54
CA GLN A 727 29.27 -33.75 54.87
C GLN A 727 30.50 -33.30 55.67
N ALA A 728 31.13 -32.20 55.27
CA ALA A 728 32.23 -31.55 55.98
C ALA A 728 31.82 -31.09 57.39
N GLU A 729 30.70 -30.37 57.54
CA GLU A 729 30.09 -29.98 58.82
C GLU A 729 29.94 -31.19 59.77
N ARG A 730 29.37 -32.29 59.27
CA ARG A 730 29.18 -33.52 60.04
C ARG A 730 30.49 -34.22 60.36
N GLN A 731 31.51 -34.08 59.51
CA GLN A 731 32.82 -34.68 59.75
C GLN A 731 33.61 -33.87 60.78
N ALA A 732 33.65 -32.54 60.64
CA ALA A 732 34.18 -31.62 61.64
C ALA A 732 33.50 -31.80 63.01
N ALA A 733 32.17 -32.04 63.04
CA ALA A 733 31.47 -32.37 64.29
C ALA A 733 31.93 -33.71 64.92
N ARG A 734 32.26 -34.73 64.12
CA ARG A 734 32.84 -36.00 64.62
C ARG A 734 34.28 -35.83 65.08
N ASP A 735 35.08 -35.08 64.34
CA ASP A 735 36.50 -34.89 64.66
C ASP A 735 36.68 -33.94 65.85
N LYS A 736 35.75 -32.98 66.05
CA LYS A 736 35.59 -32.26 67.31
C LYS A 736 35.17 -33.16 68.48
N ALA A 737 34.19 -34.06 68.28
CA ALA A 737 33.83 -35.01 69.34
C ALA A 737 35.02 -35.93 69.72
N ARG A 738 35.80 -36.38 68.73
CA ARG A 738 37.04 -37.15 68.93
C ARG A 738 38.13 -36.35 69.64
N SER A 739 38.34 -35.08 69.29
CA SER A 739 39.34 -34.24 69.97
C SER A 739 38.91 -33.90 71.40
N GLU A 740 37.61 -33.71 71.65
CA GLU A 740 37.05 -33.60 73.01
C GLU A 740 37.20 -34.92 73.81
N GLU A 741 37.04 -36.09 73.19
CA GLU A 741 37.31 -37.39 73.83
C GLU A 741 38.80 -37.59 74.14
N LEU A 742 39.69 -37.25 73.21
CA LEU A 742 41.14 -37.28 73.42
C LEU A 742 41.59 -36.29 74.51
N ALA A 743 41.02 -35.09 74.55
CA ALA A 743 41.26 -34.11 75.60
C ALA A 743 40.82 -34.65 76.98
N LYS A 744 39.60 -35.22 77.09
CA LYS A 744 39.12 -35.87 78.33
C LYS A 744 40.02 -37.04 78.76
N LEU A 745 40.55 -37.81 77.81
CA LEU A 745 41.52 -38.87 78.09
C LEU A 745 42.86 -38.30 78.61
N GLN A 746 43.39 -37.24 77.99
CA GLN A 746 44.61 -36.54 78.44
C GLN A 746 44.43 -35.88 79.82
N GLU A 747 43.28 -35.24 80.07
CA GLU A 747 42.89 -34.73 81.39
C GLU A 747 42.84 -35.87 82.42
N SER A 748 42.22 -37.00 82.10
CA SER A 748 42.17 -38.15 83.01
C SER A 748 43.55 -38.79 83.27
N ALA A 749 44.45 -38.75 82.28
CA ALA A 749 45.81 -39.25 82.41
C ALA A 749 46.68 -38.31 83.25
N THR A 750 46.63 -37.00 82.99
CA THR A 750 47.34 -36.00 83.80
C THR A 750 46.80 -35.94 85.24
N GLN A 751 45.48 -36.06 85.45
CA GLN A 751 44.90 -36.25 86.79
C GLN A 751 45.40 -37.52 87.47
N GLN A 752 45.53 -38.64 86.76
CA GLN A 752 46.12 -39.86 87.31
C GLN A 752 47.61 -39.71 87.64
N GLU A 753 48.37 -38.95 86.86
CA GLU A 753 49.79 -38.67 87.13
C GLU A 753 49.96 -37.73 88.31
N ILE A 754 49.16 -36.66 88.41
CA ILE A 754 49.05 -35.80 89.59
C ILE A 754 48.72 -36.67 90.81
N ALA A 755 47.68 -37.51 90.77
CA ALA A 755 47.32 -38.40 91.86
C ALA A 755 48.35 -39.52 92.15
N ARG A 756 49.31 -39.81 91.26
CA ARG A 756 50.49 -40.66 91.54
C ARG A 756 51.60 -39.86 92.21
N LEU A 757 51.88 -38.65 91.72
CA LEU A 757 52.88 -37.74 92.27
C LEU A 757 52.50 -37.25 93.67
N GLU A 758 51.23 -36.95 93.93
CA GLU A 758 50.68 -36.64 95.25
C GLU A 758 50.87 -37.79 96.24
N ARG A 759 50.53 -39.03 95.84
CA ARG A 759 50.78 -40.21 96.68
C ARG A 759 52.27 -40.39 96.97
N ARG A 760 53.13 -40.26 95.96
CA ARG A 760 54.59 -40.36 96.14
C ARG A 760 55.15 -39.22 96.98
N ALA A 761 54.57 -38.02 96.92
CA ALA A 761 54.92 -36.90 97.79
C ALA A 761 54.45 -37.15 99.24
N GLN A 762 53.27 -37.72 99.44
CA GLN A 762 52.79 -38.15 100.77
C GLN A 762 53.62 -39.30 101.34
N GLU A 763 54.12 -40.22 100.51
CA GLU A 763 55.06 -41.27 100.90
C GLU A 763 56.41 -40.67 101.30
N LEU A 764 57.01 -39.83 100.46
CA LEU A 764 58.25 -39.12 100.79
C LEU A 764 58.09 -38.19 102.00
N GLU A 765 56.90 -37.64 102.26
CA GLU A 765 56.61 -36.89 103.49
C GLU A 765 56.46 -37.80 104.72
N LYS A 766 55.87 -38.99 104.60
CA LYS A 766 55.89 -40.01 105.67
C LYS A 766 57.32 -40.44 105.97
N ASP A 767 58.14 -40.70 104.95
CA ASP A 767 59.55 -41.08 105.10
C ASP A 767 60.38 -39.95 105.71
N LYS A 768 60.22 -38.71 105.23
CA LYS A 768 60.78 -37.50 105.85
C LYS A 768 60.37 -37.37 107.31
N ASN A 769 59.10 -37.60 107.64
CA ASN A 769 58.59 -37.48 109.01
C ASN A 769 59.09 -38.62 109.91
N LEU A 770 59.26 -39.83 109.37
CA LEU A 770 59.90 -40.96 110.02
C LEU A 770 61.39 -40.70 110.27
N LEU A 771 62.13 -40.18 109.28
CA LEU A 771 63.53 -39.76 109.42
C LEU A 771 63.67 -38.64 110.45
N MET A 772 62.74 -37.68 110.44
CA MET A 772 62.65 -36.61 111.43
C MET A 772 62.16 -37.11 112.80
N ALA A 773 61.62 -38.33 112.90
CA ALA A 773 61.33 -38.99 114.18
C ALA A 773 62.55 -39.75 114.69
N THR A 774 63.21 -40.57 113.87
CA THR A 774 64.45 -41.29 114.24
C THR A 774 65.56 -40.31 114.60
N LEU A 775 65.80 -39.28 113.81
CA LEU A 775 66.78 -38.21 114.12
C LEU A 775 66.44 -37.45 115.43
N ARG A 776 65.18 -37.44 115.89
CA ARG A 776 64.82 -36.93 117.23
C ARG A 776 65.04 -37.98 118.32
N GLN A 777 64.66 -39.23 118.07
CA GLN A 777 64.69 -40.35 119.01
C GLN A 777 66.12 -40.83 119.33
N GLU A 778 66.97 -40.95 118.33
CA GLU A 778 68.42 -41.21 118.47
C GLU A 778 69.18 -40.00 119.03
N GLY A 779 68.49 -38.88 119.27
CA GLY A 779 69.07 -37.63 119.72
C GLY A 779 69.97 -36.95 118.68
N LEU A 780 70.11 -37.48 117.46
CA LEU A 780 71.02 -36.94 116.43
C LEU A 780 70.72 -35.49 116.04
N LEU A 781 69.47 -35.03 116.08
CA LEU A 781 69.13 -33.60 115.93
C LEU A 781 69.59 -32.74 117.12
N ALA A 782 69.66 -33.30 118.31
CA ALA A 782 70.22 -32.62 119.49
C ALA A 782 71.75 -32.68 119.51
N GLN A 783 72.36 -33.81 119.10
CA GLN A 783 73.80 -33.94 118.90
C GLN A 783 74.28 -33.03 117.78
N HIS A 784 73.66 -33.01 116.59
CA HIS A 784 74.05 -32.11 115.51
C HIS A 784 73.90 -30.63 115.93
N LYS A 785 72.87 -30.26 116.71
CA LYS A 785 72.76 -28.92 117.31
C LYS A 785 73.79 -28.62 118.40
N LYS A 786 74.25 -29.60 119.17
CA LYS A 786 75.38 -29.46 120.13
C LYS A 786 76.71 -29.37 119.41
N ASN A 787 76.99 -30.29 118.49
CA ASN A 787 78.24 -30.37 117.72
C ASN A 787 78.42 -29.13 116.83
N ARG A 788 77.36 -28.62 116.20
CA ARG A 788 77.37 -27.33 115.46
C ARG A 788 77.54 -26.10 116.37
N ARG A 789 77.39 -26.23 117.69
CA ARG A 789 77.74 -25.18 118.68
C ARG A 789 79.15 -25.37 119.26
N ALA A 790 79.63 -26.60 119.41
CA ALA A 790 80.97 -26.91 119.89
C ALA A 790 82.07 -26.69 118.83
N ALA A 791 81.79 -27.06 117.57
CA ALA A 791 82.74 -26.97 116.45
C ALA A 791 83.03 -25.54 115.95
N ILE A 792 82.49 -24.51 116.60
CA ILE A 792 82.74 -23.09 116.25
C ILE A 792 83.91 -22.50 117.06
N GLN A 793 84.42 -23.20 118.09
CA GLN A 793 85.56 -22.75 118.91
C GLN A 793 86.86 -23.55 118.69
N GLY A 794 86.97 -24.37 117.64
CA GLY A 794 88.16 -25.20 117.40
C GLY A 794 88.40 -25.57 115.93
N LEU A 795 89.20 -24.74 115.25
CA LEU A 795 90.13 -25.06 114.15
C LEU A 795 89.87 -26.36 113.33
N ALA A 796 89.18 -26.26 112.17
CA ALA A 796 89.36 -27.18 111.04
C ALA A 796 88.70 -26.68 109.72
N GLU A 797 89.52 -26.23 108.77
CA GLU A 797 89.44 -26.74 107.39
C GLU A 797 90.24 -28.07 107.32
N PRO A 798 90.24 -28.89 106.24
CA PRO A 798 89.60 -28.71 104.92
C PRO A 798 88.83 -29.97 104.41
N THR A 799 88.43 -29.92 103.14
CA THR A 799 87.94 -31.03 102.26
C THR A 799 86.51 -31.56 102.50
N GLY A 800 85.74 -31.90 101.46
CA GLY A 800 85.95 -31.62 100.04
C GLY A 800 85.14 -32.52 99.09
N LYS A 801 84.33 -31.91 98.21
CA LYS A 801 83.85 -32.48 96.93
C LYS A 801 83.11 -31.41 96.10
N SER A 802 83.38 -31.40 94.80
CA SER A 802 82.69 -30.69 93.72
C SER A 802 81.15 -30.82 93.78
N GLU A 803 80.33 -29.79 93.46
CA GLU A 803 80.66 -28.38 93.18
C GLU A 803 79.49 -27.40 93.53
N ALA A 804 78.95 -26.42 92.77
CA ALA A 804 79.02 -26.02 91.36
C ALA A 804 78.66 -24.53 91.13
N LYS A 805 78.81 -24.04 89.89
CA LYS A 805 78.58 -22.64 89.49
C LYS A 805 77.10 -22.21 89.39
N PRO A 806 76.78 -20.97 89.82
CA PRO A 806 75.68 -20.18 89.31
C PRO A 806 76.15 -18.94 88.48
N ALA A 807 75.64 -18.77 87.27
CA ALA A 807 75.75 -17.58 86.39
C ALA A 807 74.73 -17.72 85.24
N SER A 808 74.21 -16.68 84.58
CA SER A 808 74.21 -15.22 84.80
C SER A 808 72.81 -14.66 84.45
N LYS A 809 72.50 -13.39 84.79
CA LYS A 809 71.12 -12.85 84.73
C LYS A 809 70.67 -12.29 83.36
N GLU A 810 71.40 -12.55 82.29
CA GLU A 810 71.17 -11.88 80.99
C GLU A 810 70.45 -12.77 79.95
N SER A 811 70.34 -14.08 80.19
CA SER A 811 69.78 -15.03 79.22
C SER A 811 68.24 -15.13 79.19
N LEU A 812 67.50 -14.33 79.96
CA LEU A 812 66.03 -14.44 80.08
C LEU A 812 65.24 -13.35 79.35
N PHE A 813 65.85 -12.23 78.97
CA PHE A 813 65.17 -11.19 78.19
C PHE A 813 65.17 -11.50 76.68
N ALA A 814 66.32 -11.87 76.11
CA ALA A 814 66.41 -12.24 74.69
C ALA A 814 65.42 -13.35 74.29
N VAL A 815 65.27 -14.38 75.13
CA VAL A 815 64.33 -15.49 74.89
C VAL A 815 62.85 -15.06 74.99
N LEU A 816 62.55 -13.98 75.73
CA LEU A 816 61.21 -13.39 75.75
C LEU A 816 60.95 -12.54 74.50
N ASP A 817 61.94 -11.74 74.05
CA ASP A 817 61.85 -10.98 72.82
C ASP A 817 61.69 -11.91 71.59
N ASP A 818 62.47 -12.99 71.50
CA ASP A 818 62.37 -14.01 70.45
C ASP A 818 60.98 -14.68 70.39
N LEU A 819 60.40 -15.00 71.57
CA LEU A 819 59.05 -15.55 71.67
C LEU A 819 57.96 -14.53 71.32
N GLN A 820 58.21 -13.24 71.56
CA GLN A 820 57.27 -12.17 71.23
C GLN A 820 57.28 -11.83 69.74
N VAL A 821 58.43 -11.95 69.07
CA VAL A 821 58.55 -11.87 67.60
C VAL A 821 57.88 -13.07 66.92
N LEU A 822 58.07 -14.30 67.43
CA LEU A 822 57.37 -15.48 66.94
C LEU A 822 55.84 -15.39 67.14
N GLY A 823 55.39 -14.75 68.23
CA GLY A 823 53.97 -14.49 68.47
C GLY A 823 53.33 -13.49 67.49
N ALA A 824 54.11 -12.55 66.94
CA ALA A 824 53.64 -11.62 65.91
C ALA A 824 53.57 -12.28 64.52
N ALA A 825 54.61 -13.03 64.14
CA ALA A 825 54.69 -13.69 62.83
C ALA A 825 53.57 -14.71 62.57
N ILE A 826 52.97 -15.29 63.62
CA ILE A 826 51.83 -16.22 63.49
C ILE A 826 50.52 -15.48 63.20
N LEU A 827 50.39 -14.21 63.61
CA LEU A 827 49.20 -13.40 63.30
C LEU A 827 49.25 -12.84 61.87
N ASP A 828 50.44 -12.44 61.40
CA ASP A 828 50.63 -11.92 60.04
C ASP A 828 50.37 -12.98 58.93
N GLU A 829 50.43 -14.29 59.24
CA GLU A 829 50.06 -15.35 58.28
C GLU A 829 48.54 -15.66 58.22
N GLU A 830 47.74 -15.31 59.23
CA GLU A 830 46.28 -15.57 59.22
C GLU A 830 45.50 -14.57 58.33
N ASP A 831 46.01 -13.34 58.13
CA ASP A 831 45.34 -12.30 57.32
C ASP A 831 45.51 -12.48 55.80
N VAL A 832 46.49 -13.27 55.33
CA VAL A 832 46.89 -13.35 53.90
C VAL A 832 45.84 -14.05 53.02
N ASP A 833 45.01 -14.94 53.57
CA ASP A 833 44.01 -15.70 52.80
C ASP A 833 42.68 -14.95 52.56
N MET A 834 42.46 -13.78 53.19
CA MET A 834 41.19 -13.04 53.09
C MET A 834 41.04 -12.22 51.80
N ASP A 835 42.14 -11.66 51.27
CA ASP A 835 42.12 -10.63 50.22
C ASP A 835 41.86 -11.13 48.79
N ARG A 836 41.67 -12.44 48.57
CA ARG A 836 41.35 -13.00 47.23
C ARG A 836 39.87 -12.94 46.84
N SER A 837 39.02 -12.34 47.67
CA SER A 837 37.56 -12.53 47.60
C SER A 837 36.76 -11.42 46.87
N THR A 838 37.40 -10.34 46.41
CA THR A 838 36.67 -9.13 45.94
C THR A 838 37.24 -8.49 44.66
N SER A 839 37.00 -9.09 43.48
CA SER A 839 37.19 -8.43 42.15
C SER A 839 36.51 -9.17 40.98
N ILE A 840 35.18 -9.29 41.00
CA ILE A 840 34.35 -9.50 39.80
C ILE A 840 33.03 -8.74 39.98
N ASP A 841 32.86 -7.61 39.26
CA ASP A 841 31.57 -7.07 38.76
C ASP A 841 31.78 -5.68 38.09
N THR A 842 32.30 -5.69 36.85
CA THR A 842 32.16 -4.63 35.83
C THR A 842 32.28 -5.24 34.43
#